data_AF-A0A5C6LDL0-F1
#
_entry.id   AF-A0A5C6LDL0-F1
#
_cell.length_a   1.000
_cell.length_b   1.000
_cell.length_c   1.000
_cell.angle_alpha   90.00
_cell.angle_beta   90.00
_cell.angle_gamma   90.00
#
_symmetry.space_group_name_H-M   'P 1'
#
loop_
_entity.id
_entity.type
_entity.pdbx_description
1 polymer ?
#
loop_
_entity_poly.entity_id
_entity_poly.type
_entity_poly.pdbx_seq_one_letter_code
_entity_poly.pdbx_strand_id
1 'polypeptide(L)'
;MTITLSTDLPAYPTFTEGIRRAPDRGYRLTPAQTETALRNALRYIPVELHEQLAPELMDELLTRGKIYGYRFRPEGDLKAKPIDEYKGNCIEGKAFQVMIDNNLSFDIALYPYELVTYGETGQVCQNWMQYRLIKQYLEVMTNEQTLVVESGHPLGLFKSHPEAPRVIITNSMMVGMFDNQKDWEIAAQMGVANYGQMTAGGWMYIGPQGIVHGTFNTLLNAGRMKLGVPQDGNLNGHLFVSSGLGGMSGAQPKAAEIAGAVAIIAEVDYSRIETRHRQGWVQHITSDLSEAYRLAADAIDRRIPCSIAYHGNVVNLLEYALHHNIHIELLSDQTSCHAVYEGGYCPAGISFEERTRMLKEDRETFDEMVNETLRRHFHVIKELVARGTYFFDYGNSFMKAIYDAGVKEISRNGTDEKDGFIWPSYVEDIMGPQLFDYGYGPFRWVCLSGKKEDLIKTDHAAMECIPKDRRGQDMDNWIWIRDAEKNNLVVGTQARILYQDALGRMNIALRFNEMVRRGEVGPIMLGRDHHDVSGTDSPFRETSNIKDGSNVMADMAVQCFAGNCARGMSLVALHNGGGVGIGKAINGGFGMVCDGSERVDRILRSSMLWDVMGGVARRSWARNPHAMETSAEFNESHADGYHITLPHIAEDDLINKVLKNKGIN
;
A
#
# COMPACT_ATOMS: atom_id res chain seq x y z
N MET A 1 -15.45 34.64 4.49
CA MET A 1 -16.21 33.39 4.38
C MET A 1 -16.02 32.61 5.68
N THR A 2 -17.08 32.09 6.29
CA THR A 2 -16.99 31.26 7.49
C THR A 2 -17.22 29.81 7.07
N ILE A 3 -16.30 28.90 7.39
CA ILE A 3 -16.40 27.47 7.08
C ILE A 3 -16.60 26.75 8.41
N THR A 4 -17.80 26.22 8.62
CA THR A 4 -18.23 25.54 9.84
C THR A 4 -19.34 24.55 9.51
N LEU A 5 -19.54 23.54 10.35
CA LEU A 5 -20.70 22.66 10.23
C LEU A 5 -21.99 23.44 10.48
N SER A 6 -23.07 23.02 9.79
CA SER A 6 -24.39 23.63 9.95
C SER A 6 -24.93 23.40 11.35
N THR A 7 -25.76 24.33 11.83
CA THR A 7 -26.61 24.17 13.01
C THR A 7 -27.80 23.25 12.75
N ASP A 8 -28.13 23.01 11.48
CA ASP A 8 -29.18 22.08 11.08
C ASP A 8 -28.68 20.64 11.24
N LEU A 9 -29.14 19.98 12.29
CA LEU A 9 -28.67 18.67 12.65
C LEU A 9 -29.23 17.58 11.70
N PRO A 10 -28.38 16.79 11.02
CA PRO A 10 -28.85 15.69 10.19
C PRO A 10 -29.57 14.61 11.01
N ALA A 11 -30.48 13.89 10.36
CA ALA A 11 -31.01 12.64 10.92
C ALA A 11 -29.86 11.66 11.18
N TYR A 12 -30.03 10.79 12.18
CA TYR A 12 -29.04 9.74 12.42
C TYR A 12 -29.06 8.75 11.24
N PRO A 13 -27.90 8.37 10.67
CA PRO A 13 -27.87 7.58 9.44
C PRO A 13 -28.41 6.16 9.65
N THR A 14 -28.95 5.60 8.56
CA THR A 14 -29.25 4.17 8.49
C THR A 14 -28.05 3.42 7.92
N PHE A 15 -27.80 2.21 8.45
CA PHE A 15 -26.73 1.33 7.99
C PHE A 15 -27.34 0.16 7.22
N THR A 16 -26.90 -0.02 5.98
CA THR A 16 -27.35 -1.10 5.10
C THR A 16 -26.79 -2.44 5.61
N GLU A 17 -27.67 -3.42 5.76
CA GLU A 17 -27.27 -4.78 6.13
C GLU A 17 -26.34 -5.40 5.07
N GLY A 18 -25.38 -6.21 5.51
CA GLY A 18 -24.41 -6.87 4.63
C GLY A 18 -23.21 -6.01 4.22
N ILE A 19 -23.26 -4.69 4.41
CA ILE A 19 -22.10 -3.82 4.26
C ILE A 19 -21.21 -3.93 5.49
N ARG A 20 -19.91 -4.19 5.26
CA ARG A 20 -18.95 -4.43 6.34
C ARG A 20 -18.78 -3.21 7.24
N ARG A 21 -18.57 -3.50 8.53
CA ARG A 21 -18.33 -2.53 9.60
C ARG A 21 -16.99 -2.81 10.26
N ALA A 22 -16.28 -1.77 10.66
CA ALA A 22 -15.06 -1.95 11.45
C ALA A 22 -15.42 -2.62 12.79
N PRO A 23 -14.58 -3.55 13.28
CA PRO A 23 -14.77 -4.11 14.62
C PRO A 23 -14.59 -3.03 15.69
N ASP A 24 -15.12 -3.31 16.89
CA ASP A 24 -14.82 -2.51 18.08
C ASP A 24 -13.30 -2.50 18.32
N ARG A 25 -12.73 -1.31 18.54
CA ARG A 25 -11.30 -1.10 18.80
C ARG A 25 -10.97 -1.12 20.30
N GLY A 26 -11.98 -1.24 21.15
CA GLY A 26 -11.87 -1.21 22.60
C GLY A 26 -11.63 0.21 23.13
N TYR A 27 -12.16 0.50 24.30
CA TYR A 27 -11.99 1.78 25.00
C TYR A 27 -10.91 1.66 26.07
N ARG A 28 -9.85 2.48 25.98
CA ARG A 28 -8.64 2.38 26.83
C ARG A 28 -8.24 3.70 27.50
N LEU A 29 -9.04 4.75 27.32
CA LEU A 29 -8.71 6.09 27.81
C LEU A 29 -8.91 6.22 29.34
N THR A 30 -8.01 6.94 29.99
CA THR A 30 -8.22 7.42 31.36
C THR A 30 -9.33 8.46 31.41
N PRO A 31 -9.98 8.72 32.57
CA PRO A 31 -11.05 9.72 32.66
C PRO A 31 -10.68 11.11 32.10
N ALA A 32 -9.45 11.57 32.35
CA ALA A 32 -8.96 12.85 31.83
C ALA A 32 -8.76 12.83 30.30
N GLN A 33 -8.26 11.72 29.75
CA GLN A 33 -8.12 11.55 28.31
C GLN A 33 -9.49 11.45 27.63
N THR A 34 -10.46 10.81 28.27
CA THR A 34 -11.84 10.69 27.77
C THR A 34 -12.53 12.05 27.72
N GLU A 35 -12.41 12.85 28.78
CA GLU A 35 -12.89 14.22 28.77
C GLU A 35 -12.26 15.02 27.62
N THR A 36 -10.94 14.86 27.42
CA THR A 36 -10.21 15.50 26.33
C THR A 36 -10.69 15.02 24.96
N ALA A 37 -10.91 13.72 24.78
CA ALA A 37 -11.42 13.12 23.54
C ALA A 37 -12.79 13.70 23.15
N LEU A 38 -13.69 13.83 24.12
CA LEU A 38 -15.01 14.42 23.91
C LEU A 38 -14.90 15.91 23.54
N ARG A 39 -14.07 16.69 24.25
CA ARG A 39 -13.78 18.09 23.90
C ARG A 39 -13.20 18.21 22.48
N ASN A 40 -12.30 17.30 22.10
CA ASN A 40 -11.68 17.25 20.78
C ASN A 40 -12.67 16.92 19.66
N ALA A 41 -13.72 16.15 19.93
CA ALA A 41 -14.79 15.91 18.95
C ALA A 41 -15.74 17.11 18.84
N LEU A 42 -16.13 17.70 19.98
CA LEU A 42 -17.04 18.85 20.02
C LEU A 42 -16.47 20.12 19.38
N ARG A 43 -15.14 20.24 19.23
CA ARG A 43 -14.49 21.40 18.59
C ARG A 43 -14.94 21.68 17.15
N TYR A 44 -15.49 20.67 16.46
CA TYR A 44 -15.97 20.80 15.09
C TYR A 44 -17.43 21.25 14.98
N ILE A 45 -18.16 21.22 16.09
CA ILE A 45 -19.61 21.33 16.14
C ILE A 45 -19.98 22.69 16.74
N PRO A 46 -20.97 23.42 16.19
CA PRO A 46 -21.53 24.62 16.82
C PRO A 46 -21.95 24.38 18.27
N VAL A 47 -21.67 25.33 19.15
CA VAL A 47 -21.82 25.19 20.62
C VAL A 47 -23.25 24.83 21.03
N GLU A 48 -24.23 25.38 20.33
CA GLU A 48 -25.66 25.14 20.50
C GLU A 48 -26.08 23.68 20.31
N LEU A 49 -25.27 22.86 19.63
CA LEU A 49 -25.53 21.43 19.43
C LEU A 49 -24.79 20.53 20.44
N HIS A 50 -23.93 21.10 21.30
CA HIS A 50 -23.07 20.30 22.19
C HIS A 50 -23.87 19.49 23.21
N GLU A 51 -24.92 20.07 23.81
CA GLU A 51 -25.76 19.37 24.79
C GLU A 51 -26.42 18.12 24.19
N GLN A 52 -26.86 18.22 22.93
CA GLN A 52 -27.51 17.12 22.22
C GLN A 52 -26.51 16.06 21.74
N LEU A 53 -25.32 16.47 21.27
CA LEU A 53 -24.38 15.55 20.62
C LEU A 53 -23.34 14.94 21.56
N ALA A 54 -23.01 15.58 22.68
CA ALA A 54 -22.03 15.04 23.61
C ALA A 54 -22.36 13.61 24.09
N PRO A 55 -23.62 13.26 24.46
CA PRO A 55 -23.96 11.89 24.83
C PRO A 55 -23.78 10.88 23.68
N GLU A 56 -24.14 11.26 22.45
CA GLU A 56 -24.01 10.40 21.27
C GLU A 56 -22.55 10.12 20.93
N LEU A 57 -21.70 11.15 20.93
CA LEU A 57 -20.27 11.00 20.67
C LEU A 57 -19.60 10.18 21.77
N MET A 58 -20.05 10.32 23.02
CA MET A 58 -19.54 9.53 24.13
C MET A 58 -19.94 8.05 24.00
N ASP A 59 -21.17 7.75 23.56
CA ASP A 59 -21.61 6.38 23.27
C ASP A 59 -20.77 5.74 22.16
N GLU A 60 -20.48 6.48 21.09
CA GLU A 60 -19.56 6.00 20.05
C GLU A 60 -18.16 5.69 20.61
N LEU A 61 -17.59 6.60 21.42
CA LEU A 61 -16.27 6.39 22.02
C LEU A 61 -16.23 5.13 22.89
N LEU A 62 -17.25 4.90 23.71
CA LEU A 62 -17.31 3.75 24.63
C LEU A 62 -17.56 2.43 23.89
N THR A 63 -18.41 2.43 22.87
CA THR A 63 -18.87 1.20 22.20
C THR A 63 -18.04 0.81 20.99
N ARG A 64 -17.26 1.76 20.43
CA ARG A 64 -16.43 1.54 19.24
C ARG A 64 -14.94 1.79 19.49
N GLY A 65 -14.59 2.35 20.65
CA GLY A 65 -13.24 2.83 20.96
C GLY A 65 -12.86 4.11 20.23
N LYS A 66 -13.74 4.70 19.42
CA LYS A 66 -13.49 5.91 18.62
C LYS A 66 -14.78 6.69 18.35
N ILE A 67 -14.64 8.00 18.18
CA ILE A 67 -15.72 8.88 17.75
C ILE A 67 -15.65 9.03 16.23
N TYR A 68 -16.61 8.44 15.51
CA TYR A 68 -16.74 8.57 14.06
C TYR A 68 -17.65 9.72 13.66
N GLY A 69 -18.53 10.15 14.57
CA GLY A 69 -19.56 11.15 14.33
C GLY A 69 -20.55 10.69 13.27
N TYR A 70 -21.12 9.50 13.42
CA TYR A 70 -21.94 8.86 12.38
C TYR A 70 -23.05 9.77 11.86
N ARG A 71 -23.65 10.59 12.72
CA ARG A 71 -24.66 11.57 12.33
C ARG A 71 -24.24 12.52 11.20
N PHE A 72 -22.97 12.83 11.09
CA PHE A 72 -22.46 13.71 10.03
C PHE A 72 -22.17 12.96 8.72
N ARG A 73 -22.29 11.64 8.68
CA ARG A 73 -22.10 10.85 7.46
C ARG A 73 -23.16 11.21 6.40
N PRO A 74 -22.79 11.43 5.12
CA PRO A 74 -23.78 11.53 4.05
C PRO A 74 -24.50 10.21 3.80
N GLU A 75 -25.80 10.24 3.53
CA GLU A 75 -26.57 9.03 3.21
C GLU A 75 -26.12 8.39 1.88
N GLY A 76 -26.34 7.07 1.77
CA GLY A 76 -26.05 6.31 0.54
C GLY A 76 -24.59 5.94 0.35
N ASP A 77 -24.29 5.38 -0.82
CA ASP A 77 -22.93 5.03 -1.27
C ASP A 77 -22.26 6.26 -1.90
N LEU A 78 -21.06 6.58 -1.43
CA LEU A 78 -20.27 7.72 -1.91
C LEU A 78 -19.55 7.35 -3.21
N LYS A 79 -20.28 6.93 -4.25
CA LYS A 79 -19.67 6.64 -5.54
C LYS A 79 -19.04 7.90 -6.13
N ALA A 80 -17.80 7.76 -6.59
CA ALA A 80 -17.13 8.80 -7.35
C ALA A 80 -17.92 9.12 -8.62
N LYS A 81 -18.15 10.41 -8.85
CA LYS A 81 -18.87 10.91 -10.03
C LYS A 81 -17.90 11.51 -11.05
N PRO A 82 -18.34 11.77 -12.28
CA PRO A 82 -17.64 12.67 -13.19
C PRO A 82 -17.30 14.01 -12.53
N ILE A 83 -16.10 14.54 -12.79
CA ILE A 83 -15.54 15.73 -12.14
C ILE A 83 -16.42 17.00 -12.31
N ASP A 84 -17.15 17.09 -13.40
CA ASP A 84 -18.05 18.21 -13.71
C ASP A 84 -19.28 18.27 -12.80
N GLU A 85 -19.64 17.17 -12.13
CA GLU A 85 -20.70 17.14 -11.12
C GLU A 85 -20.26 17.68 -9.75
N TYR A 86 -18.96 17.86 -9.52
CA TYR A 86 -18.43 18.40 -8.27
C TYR A 86 -18.37 19.93 -8.28
N LYS A 87 -18.76 20.53 -7.15
CA LYS A 87 -18.60 21.96 -6.89
C LYS A 87 -17.14 22.27 -6.55
N GLY A 88 -16.63 23.41 -6.98
CA GLY A 88 -15.22 23.76 -6.80
C GLY A 88 -14.83 25.03 -7.55
N ASN A 89 -14.04 25.89 -6.92
CA ASN A 89 -13.46 27.09 -7.55
C ASN A 89 -12.14 26.79 -8.30
N CYS A 90 -11.57 25.60 -8.17
CA CYS A 90 -10.43 25.11 -8.95
C CYS A 90 -10.62 23.63 -9.33
N ILE A 91 -9.89 23.18 -10.36
CA ILE A 91 -10.01 21.81 -10.88
C ILE A 91 -9.46 20.79 -9.88
N GLU A 92 -8.39 21.15 -9.16
CA GLU A 92 -7.76 20.27 -8.17
C GLU A 92 -8.70 20.00 -7.00
N GLY A 93 -9.42 21.03 -6.51
CA GLY A 93 -10.44 20.87 -5.47
C GLY A 93 -11.57 19.90 -5.87
N LYS A 94 -11.98 19.90 -7.14
CA LYS A 94 -12.94 18.92 -7.68
C LYS A 94 -12.33 17.53 -7.81
N ALA A 95 -11.12 17.43 -8.33
CA ALA A 95 -10.42 16.17 -8.50
C ALA A 95 -10.24 15.42 -7.18
N PHE A 96 -9.84 16.12 -6.10
CA PHE A 96 -9.68 15.49 -4.79
C PHE A 96 -11.01 15.01 -4.21
N GLN A 97 -12.12 15.68 -4.52
CA GLN A 97 -13.45 15.21 -4.13
C GLN A 97 -13.83 13.90 -4.83
N VAL A 98 -13.52 13.75 -6.13
CA VAL A 98 -13.68 12.48 -6.87
C VAL A 98 -12.91 11.37 -6.17
N MET A 99 -11.65 11.65 -5.81
CA MET A 99 -10.77 10.66 -5.19
C MET A 99 -11.18 10.27 -3.77
N ILE A 100 -11.60 11.23 -2.95
CA ILE A 100 -12.14 10.97 -1.61
C ILE A 100 -13.39 10.08 -1.69
N ASP A 101 -14.32 10.40 -2.59
CA ASP A 101 -15.54 9.60 -2.77
C ASP A 101 -15.17 8.20 -3.26
N ASN A 102 -14.25 8.08 -4.23
CA ASN A 102 -13.75 6.77 -4.67
C ASN A 102 -13.20 5.93 -3.50
N ASN A 103 -12.37 6.53 -2.63
CA ASN A 103 -11.80 5.86 -1.47
C ASN A 103 -12.85 5.42 -0.43
N LEU A 104 -14.05 6.00 -0.44
CA LEU A 104 -15.13 5.75 0.52
C LEU A 104 -16.34 5.01 -0.08
N SER A 105 -16.32 4.74 -1.38
CA SER A 105 -17.38 3.98 -2.05
C SER A 105 -17.47 2.56 -1.50
N PHE A 106 -18.68 2.01 -1.43
CA PHE A 106 -18.92 0.65 -0.94
C PHE A 106 -18.25 -0.42 -1.80
N ASP A 107 -18.00 -0.12 -3.07
CA ASP A 107 -17.27 -1.01 -4.00
C ASP A 107 -15.76 -1.05 -3.68
N ILE A 108 -15.24 -0.04 -2.97
CA ILE A 108 -13.80 0.17 -2.76
C ILE A 108 -13.39 0.01 -1.30
N ALA A 109 -14.10 0.67 -0.39
CA ALA A 109 -13.72 0.77 1.01
C ALA A 109 -14.01 -0.52 1.77
N LEU A 110 -13.08 -0.91 2.64
CA LEU A 110 -13.24 -2.07 3.51
C LEU A 110 -14.34 -1.86 4.56
N TYR A 111 -14.35 -0.69 5.22
CA TYR A 111 -15.38 -0.29 6.18
C TYR A 111 -15.85 1.14 5.84
N PRO A 112 -16.74 1.28 4.84
CA PRO A 112 -17.10 2.60 4.31
C PRO A 112 -17.77 3.50 5.34
N TYR A 113 -18.47 2.94 6.33
CA TYR A 113 -19.11 3.70 7.40
C TYR A 113 -18.13 4.27 8.42
N GLU A 114 -16.95 3.67 8.56
CA GLU A 114 -15.88 4.07 9.48
C GLU A 114 -14.73 4.78 8.76
N LEU A 115 -14.96 5.21 7.52
CA LEU A 115 -13.99 5.89 6.65
C LEU A 115 -12.73 5.06 6.34
N VAL A 116 -12.76 3.74 6.54
CA VAL A 116 -11.62 2.85 6.32
C VAL A 116 -11.63 2.33 4.88
N THR A 117 -10.64 2.73 4.10
CA THR A 117 -10.48 2.26 2.72
C THR A 117 -9.90 0.85 2.68
N TYR A 118 -8.79 0.57 3.38
CA TYR A 118 -8.16 -0.76 3.40
C TYR A 118 -7.19 -0.93 4.58
N GLY A 119 -6.61 -2.14 4.70
CA GLY A 119 -5.59 -2.43 5.70
C GLY A 119 -6.13 -2.42 7.13
N GLU A 120 -7.41 -2.79 7.30
CA GLU A 120 -8.17 -2.81 8.56
C GLU A 120 -8.40 -1.44 9.22
N THR A 121 -7.44 -0.51 9.17
CA THR A 121 -7.47 0.78 9.88
C THR A 121 -7.09 1.97 8.98
N GLY A 122 -6.71 1.76 7.72
CA GLY A 122 -6.31 2.83 6.80
C GLY A 122 -7.48 3.74 6.42
N GLN A 123 -7.48 4.97 6.94
CA GLN A 123 -8.62 5.90 6.87
C GLN A 123 -8.35 7.13 6.02
N VAL A 124 -9.39 7.63 5.34
CA VAL A 124 -9.38 8.89 4.58
C VAL A 124 -9.20 10.10 5.51
N CYS A 125 -9.92 10.10 6.63
CA CYS A 125 -9.81 11.00 7.77
C CYS A 125 -10.44 10.33 9.01
N GLN A 126 -10.31 10.93 10.20
CA GLN A 126 -10.67 10.26 11.46
C GLN A 126 -12.18 10.10 11.65
N ASN A 127 -12.96 11.10 11.24
CA ASN A 127 -14.40 11.16 11.50
C ASN A 127 -15.16 11.93 10.41
N TRP A 128 -16.48 11.80 10.43
CA TRP A 128 -17.36 12.41 9.44
C TRP A 128 -17.49 13.93 9.58
N MET A 129 -17.21 14.52 10.76
CA MET A 129 -17.10 15.98 10.90
C MET A 129 -15.94 16.52 10.05
N GLN A 130 -14.78 15.88 10.14
CA GLN A 130 -13.62 16.21 9.32
C GLN A 130 -13.92 16.03 7.83
N TYR A 131 -14.54 14.92 7.43
CA TYR A 131 -14.95 14.71 6.03
C TYR A 131 -15.79 15.88 5.51
N ARG A 132 -16.84 16.29 6.25
CA ARG A 132 -17.71 17.40 5.83
C ARG A 132 -16.95 18.70 5.67
N LEU A 133 -16.06 19.03 6.61
CA LEU A 133 -15.23 20.23 6.53
C LEU A 133 -14.23 20.16 5.36
N ILE A 134 -13.57 19.01 5.14
CA ILE A 134 -12.69 18.81 3.99
C ILE A 134 -13.45 19.09 2.70
N LYS A 135 -14.64 18.50 2.49
CA LYS A 135 -15.46 18.75 1.29
C LYS A 135 -15.80 20.24 1.16
N GLN A 136 -16.23 20.92 2.23
CA GLN A 136 -16.51 22.37 2.19
C GLN A 136 -15.26 23.19 1.80
N TYR A 137 -14.09 22.88 2.35
CA TYR A 137 -12.85 23.56 1.99
C TYR A 137 -12.49 23.33 0.52
N LEU A 138 -12.59 22.09 0.01
CA LEU A 138 -12.31 21.75 -1.37
C LEU A 138 -13.27 22.42 -2.37
N GLU A 139 -14.53 22.66 -1.98
CA GLU A 139 -15.52 23.36 -2.82
C GLU A 139 -15.17 24.84 -3.02
N VAL A 140 -14.55 25.49 -2.02
CA VAL A 140 -14.37 26.95 -2.03
C VAL A 140 -12.94 27.41 -2.23
N MET A 141 -11.97 26.53 -2.04
CA MET A 141 -10.56 26.86 -2.22
C MET A 141 -10.26 27.33 -3.64
N THR A 142 -9.35 28.30 -3.76
CA THR A 142 -8.91 28.82 -5.06
C THR A 142 -7.54 28.23 -5.45
N ASN A 143 -7.07 28.61 -6.63
CA ASN A 143 -5.70 28.32 -7.10
C ASN A 143 -4.61 29.15 -6.38
N GLU A 144 -4.97 30.04 -5.45
CA GLU A 144 -4.02 30.82 -4.63
C GLU A 144 -4.02 30.36 -3.17
N GLN A 145 -4.55 29.19 -2.88
CA GLN A 145 -4.64 28.65 -1.53
C GLN A 145 -4.15 27.20 -1.46
N THR A 146 -3.73 26.81 -0.27
CA THR A 146 -3.38 25.44 0.08
C THR A 146 -4.18 25.03 1.31
N LEU A 147 -4.88 23.90 1.21
CA LEU A 147 -5.51 23.25 2.35
C LEU A 147 -4.47 22.41 3.09
N VAL A 148 -4.27 22.68 4.37
CA VAL A 148 -3.41 21.87 5.24
C VAL A 148 -4.28 20.86 5.99
N VAL A 149 -3.90 19.58 5.92
CA VAL A 149 -4.60 18.47 6.58
C VAL A 149 -3.63 17.75 7.52
N GLU A 150 -3.94 17.76 8.82
CA GLU A 150 -3.12 17.14 9.86
C GLU A 150 -3.85 15.94 10.46
N SER A 151 -3.40 14.73 10.12
CA SER A 151 -4.05 13.48 10.51
C SER A 151 -5.56 13.51 10.22
N GLY A 152 -5.95 13.87 9.01
CA GLY A 152 -7.35 14.00 8.62
C GLY A 152 -8.07 15.26 9.11
N HIS A 153 -7.51 16.03 10.05
CA HIS A 153 -8.08 17.32 10.44
C HIS A 153 -7.80 18.38 9.36
N PRO A 154 -8.82 19.00 8.74
CA PRO A 154 -8.59 20.13 7.86
C PRO A 154 -8.27 21.37 8.69
N LEU A 155 -6.99 21.66 8.87
CA LEU A 155 -6.50 22.78 9.68
C LEU A 155 -6.98 24.12 9.10
N GLY A 156 -6.99 24.24 7.78
CA GLY A 156 -7.58 25.39 7.09
C GLY A 156 -6.91 25.71 5.75
N LEU A 157 -7.39 26.78 5.11
CA LEU A 157 -6.85 27.32 3.88
C LEU A 157 -5.84 28.44 4.17
N PHE A 158 -4.64 28.30 3.64
CA PHE A 158 -3.57 29.28 3.75
C PHE A 158 -3.25 29.86 2.37
N LYS A 159 -2.93 31.15 2.31
CA LYS A 159 -2.53 31.80 1.04
C LYS A 159 -1.26 31.14 0.51
N SER A 160 -1.26 30.83 -0.78
CA SER A 160 -0.13 30.26 -1.53
C SER A 160 -0.09 30.83 -2.96
N HIS A 161 0.35 30.05 -3.95
CA HIS A 161 0.46 30.47 -5.35
C HIS A 161 0.06 29.33 -6.29
N PRO A 162 -0.29 29.60 -7.57
CA PRO A 162 -0.79 28.57 -8.49
C PRO A 162 0.09 27.33 -8.67
N GLU A 163 1.41 27.47 -8.55
CA GLU A 163 2.35 26.34 -8.65
C GLU A 163 2.57 25.60 -7.32
N ALA A 164 1.99 26.04 -6.21
CA ALA A 164 2.02 25.30 -4.95
C ALA A 164 0.99 24.16 -4.93
N PRO A 165 1.19 23.12 -4.09
CA PRO A 165 0.16 22.13 -3.82
C PRO A 165 -1.13 22.77 -3.36
N ARG A 166 -2.24 22.22 -3.83
CA ARG A 166 -3.59 22.59 -3.41
C ARG A 166 -3.93 21.93 -2.08
N VAL A 167 -3.40 20.74 -1.80
CA VAL A 167 -3.53 20.06 -0.51
C VAL A 167 -2.18 19.52 -0.04
N ILE A 168 -1.87 19.71 1.24
CA ILE A 168 -0.73 19.07 1.91
C ILE A 168 -1.27 18.25 3.08
N ILE A 169 -0.90 16.97 3.13
CA ILE A 169 -1.41 16.01 4.11
C ILE A 169 -0.25 15.46 4.95
N THR A 170 -0.44 15.44 6.26
CA THR A 170 0.32 14.55 7.15
C THR A 170 -0.64 13.57 7.82
N ASN A 171 -0.22 12.33 8.07
CA ASN A 171 -1.01 11.36 8.84
C ASN A 171 -0.16 10.65 9.87
N SER A 172 -0.56 10.76 11.14
CA SER A 172 0.08 10.11 12.29
C SER A 172 1.58 10.37 12.45
N MET A 173 2.06 11.56 12.05
CA MET A 173 3.41 11.99 12.37
C MET A 173 3.53 12.16 13.89
N MET A 174 4.31 11.31 14.55
CA MET A 174 4.49 11.29 16.00
C MET A 174 5.94 11.62 16.35
N VAL A 175 6.16 12.21 17.52
CA VAL A 175 7.51 12.43 18.04
C VAL A 175 8.09 11.06 18.44
N GLY A 176 9.31 10.74 18.02
CA GLY A 176 9.86 9.37 18.04
C GLY A 176 9.74 8.61 19.36
N MET A 177 9.80 9.28 20.53
CA MET A 177 9.60 8.63 21.83
C MET A 177 8.19 8.03 22.01
N PHE A 178 7.19 8.60 21.35
CA PHE A 178 5.79 8.18 21.37
C PHE A 178 5.38 7.46 20.06
N ASP A 179 6.30 7.28 19.11
CA ASP A 179 6.00 6.69 17.81
C ASP A 179 5.95 5.16 17.91
N ASN A 180 4.89 4.67 18.54
CA ASN A 180 4.63 3.26 18.73
C ASN A 180 3.12 2.99 18.73
N GLN A 181 2.75 1.73 18.50
CA GLN A 181 1.37 1.30 18.36
C GLN A 181 0.49 1.69 19.58
N LYS A 182 1.01 1.53 20.80
CA LYS A 182 0.25 1.78 22.04
C LYS A 182 -0.11 3.25 22.19
N ASP A 183 0.87 4.14 22.03
CA ASP A 183 0.65 5.58 22.15
C ASP A 183 -0.20 6.11 20.97
N TRP A 184 -0.02 5.56 19.78
CA TRP A 184 -0.87 5.88 18.62
C TRP A 184 -2.34 5.53 18.85
N GLU A 185 -2.63 4.37 19.45
CA GLU A 185 -4.01 3.98 19.76
C GLU A 185 -4.67 5.02 20.66
N ILE A 186 -4.01 5.42 21.75
CA ILE A 186 -4.52 6.47 22.65
C ILE A 186 -4.76 7.77 21.88
N ALA A 187 -3.81 8.21 21.05
CA ALA A 187 -3.95 9.40 20.22
C ALA A 187 -5.12 9.31 19.22
N ALA A 188 -5.36 8.13 18.65
CA ALA A 188 -6.46 7.87 17.74
C ALA A 188 -7.83 7.90 18.46
N GLN A 189 -7.95 7.31 19.66
CA GLN A 189 -9.18 7.40 20.47
C GLN A 189 -9.46 8.83 20.92
N MET A 190 -8.41 9.62 21.18
CA MET A 190 -8.52 11.04 21.53
C MET A 190 -8.85 11.97 20.34
N GLY A 191 -8.92 11.44 19.11
CA GLY A 191 -9.29 12.22 17.93
C GLY A 191 -8.17 13.14 17.41
N VAL A 192 -6.90 12.77 17.62
CA VAL A 192 -5.72 13.53 17.19
C VAL A 192 -4.77 12.78 16.25
N ALA A 193 -5.01 11.50 15.98
CA ALA A 193 -4.21 10.69 15.06
C ALA A 193 -5.08 9.93 14.05
N ASN A 194 -4.62 9.88 12.79
CA ASN A 194 -5.25 9.15 11.69
C ASN A 194 -4.21 8.27 11.02
N TYR A 195 -4.46 6.97 10.94
CA TYR A 195 -3.61 6.09 10.15
C TYR A 195 -4.04 6.14 8.69
N GLY A 196 -3.27 6.86 7.87
CA GLY A 196 -3.55 7.05 6.45
C GLY A 196 -3.12 5.88 5.56
N GLN A 197 -2.48 4.84 6.12
CA GLN A 197 -1.79 3.79 5.36
C GLN A 197 -0.87 4.45 4.30
N MET A 198 -0.98 4.10 3.04
CA MET A 198 -0.33 4.73 1.90
C MET A 198 -1.36 5.58 1.17
N THR A 199 -2.27 4.98 0.41
CA THR A 199 -3.19 5.73 -0.46
C THR A 199 -4.58 5.98 0.12
N ALA A 200 -4.87 5.50 1.33
CA ALA A 200 -6.15 5.75 2.00
C ALA A 200 -6.26 7.22 2.42
N GLY A 201 -5.34 7.69 3.26
CA GLY A 201 -5.24 9.08 3.70
C GLY A 201 -4.60 10.01 2.67
N GLY A 202 -3.97 9.45 1.63
CA GLY A 202 -3.38 10.18 0.50
C GLY A 202 -4.37 10.38 -0.67
N TRP A 203 -5.60 9.87 -0.52
CA TRP A 203 -6.71 9.99 -1.48
C TRP A 203 -6.32 9.53 -2.90
N MET A 204 -5.68 8.37 -3.01
CA MET A 204 -5.21 7.84 -4.30
C MET A 204 -5.36 6.31 -4.42
N TYR A 205 -6.34 5.72 -3.72
CA TYR A 205 -6.61 4.29 -3.82
C TYR A 205 -7.51 4.00 -5.02
N ILE A 206 -7.18 2.95 -5.78
CA ILE A 206 -7.83 2.64 -7.07
C ILE A 206 -8.34 1.18 -7.12
N GLY A 207 -8.63 0.63 -5.95
CA GLY A 207 -9.01 -0.77 -5.81
C GLY A 207 -7.80 -1.72 -5.91
N PRO A 208 -8.07 -3.01 -6.13
CA PRO A 208 -7.06 -4.06 -5.92
C PRO A 208 -6.12 -4.26 -7.12
N GLN A 209 -6.37 -3.60 -8.25
CA GLN A 209 -5.52 -3.69 -9.45
C GLN A 209 -4.05 -3.33 -9.18
N GLY A 210 -3.79 -2.41 -8.24
CA GLY A 210 -2.42 -2.05 -7.86
C GLY A 210 -1.65 -3.19 -7.20
N ILE A 211 -2.34 -4.00 -6.40
CA ILE A 211 -1.74 -5.17 -5.76
C ILE A 211 -1.56 -6.31 -6.77
N VAL A 212 -2.55 -6.53 -7.64
CA VAL A 212 -2.43 -7.55 -8.71
C VAL A 212 -1.21 -7.28 -9.58
N HIS A 213 -1.00 -6.01 -10.00
CA HIS A 213 0.16 -5.61 -10.79
C HIS A 213 1.49 -5.79 -10.05
N GLY A 214 1.57 -5.33 -8.80
CA GLY A 214 2.76 -5.50 -7.98
C GLY A 214 3.13 -6.98 -7.82
N THR A 215 2.16 -7.84 -7.52
CA THR A 215 2.39 -9.29 -7.39
C THR A 215 2.74 -9.96 -8.70
N PHE A 216 2.17 -9.52 -9.82
CA PHE A 216 2.56 -9.99 -11.15
C PHE A 216 4.06 -9.73 -11.40
N ASN A 217 4.54 -8.51 -11.13
CA ASN A 217 5.97 -8.18 -11.27
C ASN A 217 6.85 -8.98 -10.30
N THR A 218 6.43 -9.14 -9.04
CA THR A 218 7.19 -9.94 -8.06
C THR A 218 7.39 -11.37 -8.55
N LEU A 219 6.32 -12.02 -9.01
CA LEU A 219 6.35 -13.42 -9.44
C LEU A 219 7.20 -13.61 -10.70
N LEU A 220 7.04 -12.74 -11.72
CA LEU A 220 7.87 -12.83 -12.94
C LEU A 220 9.35 -12.65 -12.64
N ASN A 221 9.71 -11.66 -11.81
CA ASN A 221 11.11 -11.44 -11.44
C ASN A 221 11.66 -12.58 -10.58
N ALA A 222 10.87 -13.15 -9.66
CA ALA A 222 11.25 -14.36 -8.92
C ALA A 222 11.52 -15.54 -9.88
N GLY A 223 10.65 -15.77 -10.86
CA GLY A 223 10.82 -16.81 -11.88
C GLY A 223 12.09 -16.64 -12.70
N ARG A 224 12.40 -15.42 -13.12
CA ARG A 224 13.64 -15.11 -13.86
C ARG A 224 14.88 -15.37 -13.01
N MET A 225 14.86 -14.91 -11.76
CA MET A 225 16.00 -15.01 -10.85
C MET A 225 16.29 -16.44 -10.39
N LYS A 226 15.25 -17.27 -10.21
CA LYS A 226 15.37 -18.56 -9.50
C LYS A 226 15.02 -19.77 -10.36
N LEU A 227 14.19 -19.61 -11.38
CA LEU A 227 13.69 -20.71 -12.21
C LEU A 227 14.21 -20.64 -13.65
N GLY A 228 15.01 -19.63 -13.99
CA GLY A 228 15.59 -19.48 -15.32
C GLY A 228 14.58 -19.08 -16.41
N VAL A 229 13.45 -18.50 -16.00
CA VAL A 229 12.44 -17.98 -16.94
C VAL A 229 13.09 -16.89 -17.81
N PRO A 230 12.93 -16.93 -19.15
CA PRO A 230 13.43 -15.88 -20.03
C PRO A 230 12.85 -14.49 -19.72
N GLN A 231 13.52 -13.43 -20.16
CA GLN A 231 13.03 -12.05 -19.94
C GLN A 231 11.66 -11.82 -20.59
N ASP A 232 11.41 -12.42 -21.74
CA ASP A 232 10.13 -12.40 -22.47
C ASP A 232 9.22 -13.60 -22.14
N GLY A 233 9.60 -14.42 -21.17
CA GLY A 233 8.88 -15.61 -20.73
C GLY A 233 7.87 -15.34 -19.60
N ASN A 234 7.08 -16.38 -19.28
CA ASN A 234 6.12 -16.38 -18.18
C ASN A 234 6.31 -17.62 -17.29
N LEU A 235 5.46 -17.80 -16.28
CA LEU A 235 5.56 -18.87 -15.28
C LEU A 235 4.80 -20.16 -15.66
N ASN A 236 4.50 -20.39 -16.94
CA ASN A 236 3.79 -21.60 -17.36
C ASN A 236 4.56 -22.86 -16.95
N GLY A 237 3.92 -23.73 -16.15
CA GLY A 237 4.53 -24.95 -15.62
C GLY A 237 5.29 -24.77 -14.31
N HIS A 238 5.21 -23.60 -13.68
CA HIS A 238 5.84 -23.34 -12.38
C HIS A 238 4.82 -23.21 -11.25
N LEU A 239 5.19 -23.70 -10.06
CA LEU A 239 4.36 -23.71 -8.86
C LEU A 239 4.71 -22.56 -7.90
N PHE A 240 3.69 -21.79 -7.55
CA PHE A 240 3.71 -20.80 -6.46
C PHE A 240 2.77 -21.22 -5.33
N VAL A 241 3.26 -21.27 -4.10
CA VAL A 241 2.45 -21.51 -2.91
C VAL A 241 2.50 -20.29 -1.99
N SER A 242 1.36 -19.88 -1.45
CA SER A 242 1.26 -18.79 -0.48
C SER A 242 0.01 -18.90 0.39
N SER A 243 -0.29 -17.85 1.15
CA SER A 243 -1.37 -17.77 2.13
C SER A 243 -2.09 -16.42 2.09
N GLY A 244 -3.35 -16.43 2.56
CA GLY A 244 -4.22 -15.28 2.69
C GLY A 244 -4.97 -14.93 1.40
N LEU A 245 -6.27 -14.72 1.52
CA LEU A 245 -7.18 -14.23 0.47
C LEU A 245 -7.98 -13.00 0.92
N GLY A 246 -7.45 -12.30 1.92
CA GLY A 246 -7.94 -11.03 2.45
C GLY A 246 -7.86 -9.87 1.45
N GLY A 247 -7.98 -8.63 1.91
CA GLY A 247 -8.09 -7.44 1.03
C GLY A 247 -7.02 -7.35 -0.06
N MET A 248 -5.74 -7.37 0.36
CA MET A 248 -4.58 -7.32 -0.54
C MET A 248 -4.15 -8.71 -1.01
N SER A 249 -4.05 -9.69 -0.09
CA SER A 249 -3.57 -11.04 -0.38
C SER A 249 -4.48 -11.84 -1.33
N GLY A 250 -5.76 -11.44 -1.43
CA GLY A 250 -6.68 -11.95 -2.43
C GLY A 250 -6.29 -11.69 -3.89
N ALA A 251 -5.35 -10.76 -4.15
CA ALA A 251 -4.83 -10.49 -5.49
C ALA A 251 -3.83 -11.57 -5.99
N GLN A 252 -3.22 -12.35 -5.08
CA GLN A 252 -2.19 -13.33 -5.42
C GLN A 252 -2.64 -14.37 -6.46
N PRO A 253 -3.83 -15.01 -6.33
CA PRO A 253 -4.35 -15.92 -7.36
C PRO A 253 -4.41 -15.29 -8.75
N LYS A 254 -4.93 -14.06 -8.85
CA LYS A 254 -5.11 -13.37 -10.12
C LYS A 254 -3.78 -12.95 -10.74
N ALA A 255 -2.86 -12.48 -9.91
CA ALA A 255 -1.50 -12.12 -10.34
C ALA A 255 -0.74 -13.35 -10.86
N ALA A 256 -0.84 -14.49 -10.17
CA ALA A 256 -0.25 -15.74 -10.60
C ALA A 256 -0.84 -16.23 -11.93
N GLU A 257 -2.17 -16.16 -12.09
CA GLU A 257 -2.83 -16.49 -13.37
C GLU A 257 -2.32 -15.64 -14.53
N ILE A 258 -2.22 -14.31 -14.34
CA ILE A 258 -1.72 -13.37 -15.36
C ILE A 258 -0.24 -13.65 -15.65
N ALA A 259 0.56 -13.98 -14.64
CA ALA A 259 1.96 -14.37 -14.79
C ALA A 259 2.15 -15.77 -15.40
N GLY A 260 1.08 -16.56 -15.59
CA GLY A 260 1.14 -17.92 -16.14
C GLY A 260 1.39 -19.04 -15.12
N ALA A 261 1.49 -18.72 -13.83
CA ALA A 261 1.81 -19.68 -12.79
C ALA A 261 0.62 -20.56 -12.39
N VAL A 262 0.95 -21.73 -11.84
CA VAL A 262 0.04 -22.52 -11.00
C VAL A 262 0.18 -22.06 -9.56
N ALA A 263 -0.92 -21.67 -8.92
CA ALA A 263 -0.91 -21.13 -7.57
C ALA A 263 -1.83 -21.91 -6.62
N ILE A 264 -1.31 -22.27 -5.45
CA ILE A 264 -2.10 -22.76 -4.31
C ILE A 264 -2.03 -21.72 -3.19
N ILE A 265 -3.17 -21.14 -2.82
CA ILE A 265 -3.27 -20.11 -1.77
C ILE A 265 -4.11 -20.65 -0.62
N ALA A 266 -3.50 -20.80 0.56
CA ALA A 266 -4.19 -21.25 1.77
C ALA A 266 -4.98 -20.10 2.43
N GLU A 267 -6.22 -20.35 2.81
CA GLU A 267 -7.08 -19.41 3.55
C GLU A 267 -7.99 -20.17 4.52
N VAL A 268 -8.13 -19.65 5.74
CA VAL A 268 -8.95 -20.24 6.80
C VAL A 268 -10.36 -19.64 6.84
N ASP A 269 -10.54 -18.41 6.34
CA ASP A 269 -11.83 -17.73 6.25
C ASP A 269 -12.53 -18.08 4.92
N TYR A 270 -13.47 -19.01 4.96
CA TYR A 270 -14.23 -19.42 3.76
C TYR A 270 -14.92 -18.25 3.06
N SER A 271 -15.34 -17.21 3.81
CA SER A 271 -15.98 -16.03 3.20
C SER A 271 -15.03 -15.27 2.25
N ARG A 272 -13.71 -15.32 2.50
CA ARG A 272 -12.69 -14.72 1.63
C ARG A 272 -12.51 -15.55 0.38
N ILE A 273 -12.42 -16.88 0.53
CA ILE A 273 -12.35 -17.81 -0.60
C ILE A 273 -13.53 -17.59 -1.54
N GLU A 274 -14.76 -17.57 -1.01
CA GLU A 274 -15.97 -17.38 -1.79
C GLU A 274 -15.96 -16.03 -2.52
N THR A 275 -15.54 -14.95 -1.84
CA THR A 275 -15.41 -13.63 -2.46
C THR A 275 -14.49 -13.67 -3.68
N ARG A 276 -13.31 -14.30 -3.57
CA ARG A 276 -12.34 -14.36 -4.68
C ARG A 276 -12.77 -15.28 -5.80
N HIS A 277 -13.48 -16.36 -5.48
CA HIS A 277 -14.06 -17.25 -6.48
C HIS A 277 -15.17 -16.56 -7.28
N ARG A 278 -16.08 -15.84 -6.62
CA ARG A 278 -17.14 -15.05 -7.29
C ARG A 278 -16.57 -13.95 -8.18
N GLN A 279 -15.41 -13.39 -7.83
CA GLN A 279 -14.67 -12.43 -8.65
C GLN A 279 -13.97 -13.08 -9.87
N GLY A 280 -13.93 -14.41 -9.95
CA GLY A 280 -13.20 -15.15 -10.98
C GLY A 280 -11.68 -15.12 -10.80
N TRP A 281 -11.20 -14.80 -9.59
CA TRP A 281 -9.76 -14.74 -9.30
C TRP A 281 -9.21 -16.09 -8.81
N VAL A 282 -10.09 -16.91 -8.22
CA VAL A 282 -9.82 -18.29 -7.82
C VAL A 282 -10.65 -19.21 -8.72
N GLN A 283 -10.01 -20.16 -9.38
CA GLN A 283 -10.67 -21.13 -10.27
C GLN A 283 -11.17 -22.36 -9.52
N HIS A 284 -10.38 -22.88 -8.59
CA HIS A 284 -10.68 -24.10 -7.84
C HIS A 284 -10.68 -23.85 -6.33
N ILE A 285 -11.60 -24.50 -5.61
CA ILE A 285 -11.66 -24.49 -4.15
C ILE A 285 -11.61 -25.94 -3.67
N THR A 286 -10.73 -26.24 -2.71
CA THR A 286 -10.70 -27.54 -2.05
C THR A 286 -10.28 -27.38 -0.59
N SER A 287 -10.79 -28.25 0.29
CA SER A 287 -10.30 -28.43 1.66
C SER A 287 -9.44 -29.69 1.81
N ASP A 288 -9.23 -30.44 0.72
CA ASP A 288 -8.40 -31.65 0.69
C ASP A 288 -7.01 -31.32 0.16
N LEU A 289 -5.99 -31.66 0.98
CA LEU A 289 -4.58 -31.39 0.70
C LEU A 289 -4.06 -32.16 -0.52
N SER A 290 -4.47 -33.42 -0.68
CA SER A 290 -4.06 -34.27 -1.80
C SER A 290 -4.64 -33.72 -3.11
N GLU A 291 -5.92 -33.34 -3.09
CA GLU A 291 -6.60 -32.76 -4.24
C GLU A 291 -5.97 -31.42 -4.65
N ALA A 292 -5.60 -30.57 -3.69
CA ALA A 292 -4.95 -29.28 -3.99
C ALA A 292 -3.67 -29.47 -4.80
N TYR A 293 -2.79 -30.37 -4.37
CA TYR A 293 -1.55 -30.67 -5.09
C TYR A 293 -1.77 -31.49 -6.37
N ARG A 294 -2.80 -32.34 -6.44
CA ARG A 294 -3.16 -33.07 -7.67
C ARG A 294 -3.62 -32.11 -8.77
N LEU A 295 -4.47 -31.15 -8.44
CA LEU A 295 -4.91 -30.11 -9.39
C LEU A 295 -3.72 -29.26 -9.86
N ALA A 296 -2.82 -28.92 -8.94
CA ALA A 296 -1.61 -28.18 -9.29
C ALA A 296 -0.70 -28.97 -10.24
N ALA A 297 -0.47 -30.25 -9.96
CA ALA A 297 0.33 -31.14 -10.82
C ALA A 297 -0.25 -31.27 -12.24
N ASP A 298 -1.58 -31.47 -12.39
CA ASP A 298 -2.23 -31.52 -13.71
C ASP A 298 -2.01 -30.21 -14.51
N ALA A 299 -2.15 -29.06 -13.85
CA ALA A 299 -1.97 -27.77 -14.49
C ALA A 299 -0.50 -27.50 -14.87
N ILE A 300 0.45 -27.93 -14.03
CA ILE A 300 1.89 -27.86 -14.29
C ILE A 300 2.23 -28.70 -15.53
N ASP A 301 1.78 -29.96 -15.58
CA ASP A 301 2.02 -30.88 -16.69
C ASP A 301 1.46 -30.34 -18.01
N ARG A 302 0.28 -29.70 -17.94
CA ARG A 302 -0.38 -29.07 -19.10
C ARG A 302 0.16 -27.67 -19.43
N ARG A 303 1.02 -27.11 -18.58
CA ARG A 303 1.59 -25.76 -18.69
C ARG A 303 0.54 -24.67 -18.86
N ILE A 304 -0.53 -24.74 -18.07
CA ILE A 304 -1.60 -23.73 -18.03
C ILE A 304 -1.66 -23.07 -16.65
N PRO A 305 -1.96 -21.76 -16.58
CA PRO A 305 -2.18 -21.11 -15.30
C PRO A 305 -3.39 -21.72 -14.59
N CYS A 306 -3.28 -21.90 -13.27
CA CYS A 306 -4.34 -22.46 -12.45
C CYS A 306 -4.31 -21.84 -11.05
N SER A 307 -5.44 -21.30 -10.59
CA SER A 307 -5.56 -20.72 -9.25
C SER A 307 -6.42 -21.57 -8.33
N ILE A 308 -5.81 -22.10 -7.27
CA ILE A 308 -6.41 -23.03 -6.31
C ILE A 308 -6.43 -22.37 -4.95
N ALA A 309 -7.61 -22.24 -4.34
CA ALA A 309 -7.75 -21.88 -2.94
C ALA A 309 -7.85 -23.16 -2.10
N TYR A 310 -6.92 -23.31 -1.16
CA TYR A 310 -6.98 -24.34 -0.14
C TYR A 310 -7.69 -23.78 1.11
N HIS A 311 -8.85 -24.33 1.43
CA HIS A 311 -9.59 -23.99 2.65
C HIS A 311 -8.98 -24.73 3.84
N GLY A 312 -8.06 -24.06 4.53
CA GLY A 312 -7.30 -24.60 5.65
C GLY A 312 -6.09 -23.75 6.02
N ASN A 313 -5.37 -24.20 7.04
CA ASN A 313 -4.19 -23.49 7.54
C ASN A 313 -2.97 -23.74 6.64
N VAL A 314 -2.23 -22.68 6.31
CA VAL A 314 -1.00 -22.77 5.48
C VAL A 314 0.03 -23.73 6.06
N VAL A 315 0.16 -23.80 7.39
CA VAL A 315 1.14 -24.70 8.03
C VAL A 315 0.84 -26.15 7.68
N ASN A 316 -0.43 -26.55 7.66
CA ASN A 316 -0.83 -27.90 7.28
C ASN A 316 -0.54 -28.19 5.79
N LEU A 317 -0.74 -27.20 4.92
CA LEU A 317 -0.45 -27.29 3.49
C LEU A 317 1.05 -27.54 3.24
N LEU A 318 1.91 -26.77 3.91
CA LEU A 318 3.36 -26.88 3.78
C LEU A 318 3.91 -28.17 4.40
N GLU A 319 3.40 -28.56 5.58
CA GLU A 319 3.80 -29.82 6.23
C GLU A 319 3.40 -31.02 5.36
N TYR A 320 2.25 -30.95 4.68
CA TYR A 320 1.84 -31.97 3.72
C TYR A 320 2.81 -32.09 2.54
N ALA A 321 3.19 -30.98 1.91
CA ALA A 321 4.19 -30.97 0.84
C ALA A 321 5.54 -31.55 1.31
N LEU A 322 5.99 -31.17 2.49
CA LEU A 322 7.23 -31.66 3.08
C LEU A 322 7.21 -33.19 3.30
N HIS A 323 6.13 -33.72 3.88
CA HIS A 323 5.98 -35.16 4.16
C HIS A 323 5.82 -36.01 2.89
N HIS A 324 5.23 -35.47 1.84
CA HIS A 324 5.00 -36.18 0.57
C HIS A 324 6.09 -35.91 -0.48
N ASN A 325 7.16 -35.20 -0.12
CA ASN A 325 8.26 -34.82 -1.01
C ASN A 325 7.78 -34.06 -2.27
N ILE A 326 6.76 -33.22 -2.11
CA ILE A 326 6.28 -32.34 -3.18
C ILE A 326 7.19 -31.11 -3.21
N HIS A 327 7.82 -30.86 -4.36
CA HIS A 327 8.68 -29.70 -4.53
C HIS A 327 7.85 -28.45 -4.77
N ILE A 328 8.08 -27.42 -3.94
CA ILE A 328 7.52 -26.08 -4.12
C ILE A 328 8.67 -25.21 -4.64
N GLU A 329 8.50 -24.61 -5.82
CA GLU A 329 9.54 -23.78 -6.42
C GLU A 329 9.58 -22.39 -5.77
N LEU A 330 8.43 -21.71 -5.74
CA LEU A 330 8.26 -20.39 -5.14
C LEU A 330 7.30 -20.46 -3.95
N LEU A 331 7.73 -19.94 -2.80
CA LEU A 331 6.94 -19.92 -1.57
C LEU A 331 6.94 -18.50 -0.97
N SER A 332 5.78 -18.08 -0.47
CA SER A 332 5.61 -16.82 0.25
C SER A 332 4.55 -16.95 1.35
N ASP A 333 4.36 -15.90 2.14
CA ASP A 333 3.23 -15.75 3.05
C ASP A 333 2.66 -14.32 2.96
N GLN A 334 1.33 -14.19 2.99
CA GLN A 334 0.66 -12.89 3.03
C GLN A 334 -0.51 -12.88 4.04
N THR A 335 -0.38 -13.65 5.12
CA THR A 335 -1.25 -13.52 6.31
C THR A 335 -1.04 -12.14 6.97
N SER A 336 -1.94 -11.71 7.86
CA SER A 336 -1.87 -10.37 8.46
C SER A 336 -0.97 -10.33 9.70
N CYS A 337 0.31 -10.70 9.57
CA CYS A 337 1.27 -10.74 10.68
C CYS A 337 1.64 -9.36 11.27
N HIS A 338 1.31 -8.26 10.59
CA HIS A 338 1.41 -6.91 11.17
C HIS A 338 0.44 -6.70 12.35
N ALA A 339 -0.61 -7.52 12.45
CA ALA A 339 -1.61 -7.55 13.52
C ALA A 339 -1.79 -8.99 14.04
N VAL A 340 -0.66 -9.71 14.20
CA VAL A 340 -0.62 -11.17 14.41
C VAL A 340 -1.51 -11.65 15.58
N TYR A 341 -1.46 -10.95 16.72
CA TYR A 341 -2.25 -11.30 17.91
C TYR A 341 -3.67 -10.75 17.86
N GLU A 342 -3.99 -9.80 16.98
CA GLU A 342 -5.33 -9.19 16.88
C GLU A 342 -6.29 -9.98 15.98
N GLY A 343 -5.93 -11.23 15.67
CA GLY A 343 -6.67 -12.11 14.77
C GLY A 343 -6.18 -12.09 13.33
N GLY A 344 -5.09 -11.38 13.02
CA GLY A 344 -4.48 -11.37 11.69
C GLY A 344 -3.84 -12.71 11.28
N TYR A 345 -3.54 -13.57 12.25
CA TYR A 345 -2.98 -14.90 12.06
C TYR A 345 -3.82 -15.95 12.80
N CYS A 346 -4.21 -17.03 12.10
CA CYS A 346 -5.00 -18.09 12.70
C CYS A 346 -4.09 -19.25 13.14
N PRO A 347 -4.10 -19.64 14.42
CA PRO A 347 -3.39 -20.83 14.88
C PRO A 347 -3.81 -22.08 14.10
N ALA A 348 -2.86 -22.99 13.89
CA ALA A 348 -3.13 -24.30 13.32
C ALA A 348 -3.85 -25.18 14.37
N GLY A 349 -4.76 -26.04 13.91
CA GLY A 349 -5.51 -26.96 14.77
C GLY A 349 -6.86 -26.44 15.28
N ILE A 350 -7.22 -25.18 15.00
CA ILE A 350 -8.54 -24.61 15.30
C ILE A 350 -9.20 -24.04 14.04
N SER A 351 -10.53 -23.90 14.08
CA SER A 351 -11.29 -23.27 13.01
C SER A 351 -11.22 -21.74 13.07
N PHE A 352 -11.62 -21.08 11.98
CA PHE A 352 -11.68 -19.62 11.92
C PHE A 352 -12.69 -19.04 12.94
N GLU A 353 -13.82 -19.72 13.15
CA GLU A 353 -14.85 -19.37 14.13
C GLU A 353 -14.31 -19.51 15.55
N GLU A 354 -13.64 -20.61 15.85
CA GLU A 354 -13.00 -20.85 17.15
C GLU A 354 -11.97 -19.77 17.46
N ARG A 355 -11.10 -19.48 16.49
CA ARG A 355 -10.14 -18.38 16.57
C ARG A 355 -10.83 -17.05 16.88
N THR A 356 -11.95 -16.76 16.22
CA THR A 356 -12.70 -15.51 16.43
C THR A 356 -13.32 -15.45 17.83
N ARG A 357 -13.77 -16.59 18.36
CA ARG A 357 -14.28 -16.71 19.73
C ARG A 357 -13.19 -16.47 20.75
N MET A 358 -12.04 -17.14 20.62
CA MET A 358 -10.91 -17.02 21.55
C MET A 358 -10.38 -15.59 21.66
N LEU A 359 -10.36 -14.82 20.57
CA LEU A 359 -9.97 -13.41 20.62
C LEU A 359 -10.78 -12.56 21.62
N LYS A 360 -12.02 -12.96 21.91
CA LYS A 360 -12.91 -12.30 22.88
C LYS A 360 -12.88 -12.95 24.25
N GLU A 361 -12.79 -14.28 24.28
CA GLU A 361 -13.03 -15.07 25.49
C GLU A 361 -11.75 -15.52 26.20
N ASP A 362 -10.68 -15.82 25.45
CA ASP A 362 -9.43 -16.39 25.98
C ASP A 362 -8.22 -15.96 25.13
N ARG A 363 -7.78 -14.72 25.38
CA ARG A 363 -6.71 -14.08 24.63
C ARG A 363 -5.33 -14.68 24.93
N GLU A 364 -5.10 -15.10 26.17
CA GLU A 364 -3.82 -15.64 26.61
C GLU A 364 -3.51 -16.95 25.90
N THR A 365 -4.45 -17.91 25.92
CA THR A 365 -4.31 -19.18 25.19
C THR A 365 -4.20 -18.94 23.67
N PHE A 366 -4.96 -17.99 23.12
CA PHE A 366 -4.85 -17.65 21.71
C PHE A 366 -3.43 -17.20 21.33
N ASP A 367 -2.83 -16.29 22.11
CA ASP A 367 -1.49 -15.77 21.86
C ASP A 367 -0.42 -16.89 21.96
N GLU A 368 -0.58 -17.83 22.90
CA GLU A 368 0.28 -19.02 23.01
C GLU A 368 0.20 -19.93 21.77
N MET A 369 -1.02 -20.20 21.28
CA MET A 369 -1.24 -21.03 20.09
C MET A 369 -0.72 -20.36 18.81
N VAL A 370 -0.83 -19.03 18.71
CA VAL A 370 -0.22 -18.24 17.63
C VAL A 370 1.29 -18.44 17.65
N ASN A 371 1.93 -18.29 18.81
CA ASN A 371 3.36 -18.46 18.98
C ASN A 371 3.83 -19.88 18.60
N GLU A 372 3.11 -20.91 19.04
CA GLU A 372 3.39 -22.29 18.65
C GLU A 372 3.27 -22.50 17.13
N THR A 373 2.21 -21.97 16.53
CA THR A 373 1.97 -22.08 15.08
C THR A 373 3.05 -21.36 14.27
N LEU A 374 3.52 -20.19 14.71
CA LEU A 374 4.61 -19.47 14.04
C LEU A 374 5.93 -20.24 14.10
N ARG A 375 6.23 -20.91 15.22
CA ARG A 375 7.41 -21.77 15.34
C ARG A 375 7.33 -22.95 14.36
N ARG A 376 6.17 -23.62 14.29
CA ARG A 376 5.92 -24.68 13.30
C ARG A 376 6.08 -24.18 11.86
N HIS A 377 5.49 -23.02 11.56
CA HIS A 377 5.56 -22.40 10.23
C HIS A 377 7.01 -22.10 9.83
N PHE A 378 7.80 -21.53 10.75
CA PHE A 378 9.23 -21.31 10.54
C PHE A 378 9.98 -22.63 10.25
N HIS A 379 9.74 -23.68 11.05
CA HIS A 379 10.43 -24.96 10.88
C HIS A 379 10.13 -25.61 9.52
N VAL A 380 8.86 -25.63 9.09
CA VAL A 380 8.51 -26.22 7.79
C VAL A 380 9.09 -25.41 6.63
N ILE A 381 9.11 -24.07 6.70
CA ILE A 381 9.77 -23.24 5.68
C ILE A 381 11.27 -23.51 5.64
N LYS A 382 11.94 -23.60 6.79
CA LYS A 382 13.37 -23.89 6.88
C LYS A 382 13.72 -25.21 6.19
N GLU A 383 12.94 -26.26 6.41
CA GLU A 383 13.11 -27.57 5.77
C GLU A 383 12.83 -27.52 4.25
N LEU A 384 11.79 -26.81 3.82
CA LEU A 384 11.46 -26.63 2.40
C LEU A 384 12.56 -25.86 1.66
N VAL A 385 13.10 -24.80 2.28
CA VAL A 385 14.23 -24.02 1.75
C VAL A 385 15.49 -24.87 1.68
N ALA A 386 15.77 -25.70 2.69
CA ALA A 386 16.87 -26.66 2.65
C ALA A 386 16.75 -27.69 1.49
N ARG A 387 15.52 -27.90 0.98
CA ARG A 387 15.22 -28.73 -0.20
C ARG A 387 15.12 -27.94 -1.51
N GLY A 388 15.57 -26.69 -1.54
CA GLY A 388 15.65 -25.88 -2.75
C GLY A 388 14.44 -24.99 -3.04
N THR A 389 13.47 -24.89 -2.12
CA THR A 389 12.37 -23.91 -2.25
C THR A 389 12.92 -22.49 -2.13
N TYR A 390 12.52 -21.58 -3.02
CA TYR A 390 12.78 -20.17 -2.82
C TYR A 390 11.65 -19.52 -2.01
N PHE A 391 11.95 -19.21 -0.75
CA PHE A 391 11.06 -18.45 0.12
C PHE A 391 11.40 -16.96 0.11
N PHE A 392 10.37 -16.11 0.07
CA PHE A 392 10.50 -14.67 0.29
C PHE A 392 9.34 -14.14 1.15
N ASP A 393 9.65 -13.21 2.06
CA ASP A 393 8.63 -12.51 2.86
C ASP A 393 7.92 -11.43 2.02
N TYR A 394 6.59 -11.39 2.05
CA TYR A 394 5.80 -10.47 1.21
C TYR A 394 5.55 -9.09 1.87
N GLY A 395 6.35 -8.71 2.87
CA GLY A 395 6.24 -7.44 3.57
C GLY A 395 5.03 -7.36 4.51
N ASN A 396 4.65 -8.48 5.12
CA ASN A 396 3.52 -8.57 6.06
C ASN A 396 3.97 -8.65 7.53
N SER A 397 5.26 -8.45 7.81
CA SER A 397 5.89 -8.61 9.13
C SER A 397 5.94 -10.05 9.66
N PHE A 398 5.85 -11.05 8.79
CA PHE A 398 5.86 -12.46 9.18
C PHE A 398 7.17 -12.86 9.88
N MET A 399 8.33 -12.51 9.32
CA MET A 399 9.61 -12.85 9.94
C MET A 399 9.82 -12.15 11.30
N LYS A 400 9.33 -10.92 11.45
CA LYS A 400 9.33 -10.22 12.75
C LYS A 400 8.41 -10.91 13.76
N ALA A 401 7.23 -11.36 13.34
CA ALA A 401 6.32 -12.11 14.20
C ALA A 401 6.96 -13.44 14.67
N ILE A 402 7.68 -14.14 13.79
CA ILE A 402 8.46 -15.35 14.17
C ILE A 402 9.53 -15.03 15.21
N TYR A 403 10.28 -13.93 15.04
CA TYR A 403 11.30 -13.48 15.99
C TYR A 403 10.70 -13.14 17.37
N ASP A 404 9.53 -12.50 17.37
CA ASP A 404 8.79 -12.12 18.58
C ASP A 404 8.18 -13.35 19.27
N ALA A 405 7.79 -14.37 18.52
CA ALA A 405 7.40 -15.68 19.04
C ALA A 405 8.56 -16.49 19.66
N GLY A 406 9.79 -15.94 19.64
CA GLY A 406 10.95 -16.49 20.33
C GLY A 406 11.93 -17.27 19.45
N VAL A 407 11.71 -17.35 18.14
CA VAL A 407 12.66 -17.99 17.21
C VAL A 407 13.79 -17.01 16.89
N LYS A 408 14.81 -16.94 17.76
CA LYS A 408 15.91 -15.98 17.60
C LYS A 408 16.83 -16.26 16.42
N GLU A 409 16.91 -17.51 15.96
CA GLU A 409 17.72 -17.89 14.79
C GLU A 409 17.21 -17.32 13.46
N ILE A 410 16.01 -16.72 13.41
CA ILE A 410 15.56 -16.02 12.20
C ILE A 410 16.28 -14.68 12.00
N SER A 411 16.85 -14.08 13.06
CA SER A 411 17.66 -12.86 12.97
C SER A 411 19.01 -13.18 12.32
N ARG A 412 19.48 -12.32 11.40
CA ARG A 412 20.81 -12.49 10.78
C ARG A 412 21.96 -12.38 11.77
N ASN A 413 21.85 -11.49 12.75
CA ASN A 413 22.90 -11.27 13.75
C ASN A 413 22.67 -12.06 15.05
N GLY A 414 21.51 -12.70 15.21
CA GLY A 414 21.14 -13.50 16.37
C GLY A 414 20.83 -12.69 17.65
N THR A 415 20.85 -11.36 17.57
CA THR A 415 20.68 -10.45 18.72
C THR A 415 19.46 -9.54 18.59
N ASP A 416 19.24 -8.95 17.42
CA ASP A 416 18.14 -8.03 17.13
C ASP A 416 17.75 -8.07 15.64
N GLU A 417 16.77 -7.26 15.27
CA GLU A 417 16.21 -7.20 13.92
C GLU A 417 16.87 -6.17 12.99
N LYS A 418 17.94 -5.47 13.43
CA LYS A 418 18.50 -4.33 12.68
C LYS A 418 19.18 -4.74 11.38
N ASP A 419 19.79 -5.92 11.36
CA ASP A 419 20.45 -6.49 10.17
C ASP A 419 19.47 -7.30 9.29
N GLY A 420 18.18 -7.31 9.65
CA GLY A 420 17.15 -8.10 8.99
C GLY A 420 17.16 -9.57 9.37
N PHE A 421 16.57 -10.40 8.50
CA PHE A 421 16.27 -11.81 8.78
C PHE A 421 16.94 -12.76 7.77
N ILE A 422 17.08 -14.03 8.13
CA ILE A 422 17.82 -15.03 7.32
C ILE A 422 17.21 -15.28 5.93
N TRP A 423 15.92 -15.00 5.76
CA TRP A 423 15.27 -15.02 4.45
C TRP A 423 15.05 -13.59 3.95
N PRO A 424 15.16 -13.37 2.63
CA PRO A 424 14.95 -12.06 2.06
C PRO A 424 13.47 -11.68 2.08
N SER A 425 13.17 -10.38 2.18
CA SER A 425 11.87 -9.89 1.74
C SER A 425 11.82 -9.78 0.22
N TYR A 426 10.62 -9.78 -0.35
CA TYR A 426 10.43 -9.58 -1.80
C TYR A 426 11.03 -8.26 -2.28
N VAL A 427 11.13 -7.23 -1.42
CA VAL A 427 11.82 -6.00 -1.78
C VAL A 427 13.33 -6.16 -1.72
N GLU A 428 13.85 -6.92 -0.75
CA GLU A 428 15.29 -7.06 -0.57
C GLU A 428 15.97 -7.66 -1.79
N ASP A 429 15.41 -8.77 -2.29
CA ASP A 429 16.03 -9.56 -3.37
C ASP A 429 15.43 -9.29 -4.75
N ILE A 430 14.14 -8.95 -4.81
CA ILE A 430 13.40 -8.85 -6.09
C ILE A 430 13.15 -7.39 -6.45
N MET A 431 12.24 -6.69 -5.75
CA MET A 431 11.79 -5.36 -6.19
C MET A 431 12.88 -4.30 -6.09
N GLY A 432 13.69 -4.32 -5.03
CA GLY A 432 14.78 -3.37 -4.85
C GLY A 432 15.76 -3.45 -6.03
N PRO A 433 16.43 -4.60 -6.23
CA PRO A 433 17.42 -4.76 -7.29
C PRO A 433 16.83 -4.73 -8.71
N GLN A 434 15.64 -5.29 -8.93
CA GLN A 434 15.09 -5.47 -10.29
C GLN A 434 14.17 -4.32 -10.73
N LEU A 435 13.73 -3.44 -9.82
CA LEU A 435 12.80 -2.35 -10.14
C LEU A 435 13.26 -1.02 -9.54
N PHE A 436 13.30 -0.89 -8.21
CA PHE A 436 13.52 0.40 -7.56
C PHE A 436 14.91 0.98 -7.83
N ASP A 437 15.94 0.15 -7.88
CA ASP A 437 17.30 0.62 -8.17
C ASP A 437 17.41 1.19 -9.60
N TYR A 438 16.53 0.78 -10.52
CA TYR A 438 16.37 1.36 -11.86
C TYR A 438 15.28 2.46 -11.95
N GLY A 439 14.67 2.83 -10.82
CA GLY A 439 13.62 3.84 -10.75
C GLY A 439 12.21 3.35 -11.12
N TYR A 440 12.03 2.07 -11.46
CA TYR A 440 10.71 1.52 -11.73
C TYR A 440 9.88 1.43 -10.45
N GLY A 441 8.65 1.88 -10.53
CA GLY A 441 7.71 1.80 -9.43
C GLY A 441 6.32 2.25 -9.86
N PRO A 442 5.33 2.23 -8.94
CA PRO A 442 3.94 2.44 -9.30
C PRO A 442 3.72 3.80 -9.94
N PHE A 443 3.10 3.80 -11.10
CA PHE A 443 2.57 4.96 -11.78
C PHE A 443 1.10 4.68 -12.09
N ARG A 444 0.20 5.45 -11.46
CA ARG A 444 -1.25 5.28 -11.61
C ARG A 444 -1.91 6.55 -12.07
N TRP A 445 -3.05 6.39 -12.72
CA TRP A 445 -3.88 7.51 -13.11
C TRP A 445 -5.36 7.19 -12.96
N VAL A 446 -6.16 8.25 -12.85
CA VAL A 446 -7.62 8.21 -12.80
C VAL A 446 -8.15 9.18 -13.85
N CYS A 447 -9.02 8.68 -14.73
CA CYS A 447 -9.77 9.50 -15.67
C CYS A 447 -10.91 10.19 -14.91
N LEU A 448 -10.77 11.47 -14.59
CA LEU A 448 -11.70 12.22 -13.74
C LEU A 448 -13.05 12.47 -14.43
N SER A 449 -13.16 12.20 -15.73
CA SER A 449 -14.42 12.16 -16.46
C SER A 449 -15.32 10.97 -16.07
N GLY A 450 -14.75 9.93 -15.45
CA GLY A 450 -15.44 8.68 -15.15
C GLY A 450 -15.76 7.81 -16.38
N LYS A 451 -15.30 8.20 -17.58
CA LYS A 451 -15.61 7.53 -18.85
C LYS A 451 -14.66 6.37 -19.11
N LYS A 452 -15.21 5.19 -19.47
CA LYS A 452 -14.41 4.03 -19.85
C LYS A 452 -13.58 4.29 -21.11
N GLU A 453 -14.11 5.09 -22.03
CA GLU A 453 -13.44 5.45 -23.29
C GLU A 453 -12.15 6.25 -23.04
N ASP A 454 -12.13 7.10 -22.01
CA ASP A 454 -10.93 7.84 -21.64
C ASP A 454 -9.86 6.90 -21.05
N LEU A 455 -10.28 5.87 -20.30
CA LEU A 455 -9.37 4.84 -19.80
C LEU A 455 -8.74 4.04 -20.93
N ILE A 456 -9.53 3.61 -21.92
CA ILE A 456 -9.03 2.89 -23.09
C ILE A 456 -8.02 3.76 -23.87
N LYS A 457 -8.33 5.03 -24.10
CA LYS A 457 -7.41 5.96 -24.78
C LYS A 457 -6.11 6.16 -24.01
N THR A 458 -6.19 6.30 -22.69
CA THR A 458 -5.01 6.46 -21.84
C THR A 458 -4.19 5.17 -21.74
N ASP A 459 -4.82 4.00 -21.74
CA ASP A 459 -4.14 2.70 -21.85
C ASP A 459 -3.32 2.62 -23.14
N HIS A 460 -3.91 2.98 -24.29
CA HIS A 460 -3.20 3.04 -25.58
C HIS A 460 -2.05 4.04 -25.58
N ALA A 461 -2.28 5.26 -25.10
CA ALA A 461 -1.25 6.29 -25.05
C ALA A 461 -0.08 5.92 -24.12
N ALA A 462 -0.37 5.30 -22.97
CA ALA A 462 0.68 4.78 -22.09
C ALA A 462 1.49 3.66 -22.78
N MET A 463 0.80 2.73 -23.44
CA MET A 463 1.42 1.63 -24.18
C MET A 463 2.34 2.12 -25.32
N GLU A 464 1.95 3.18 -26.03
CA GLU A 464 2.76 3.82 -27.09
C GLU A 464 4.05 4.48 -26.55
N CYS A 465 4.02 4.96 -25.30
CA CYS A 465 5.19 5.59 -24.68
C CYS A 465 6.20 4.60 -24.09
N ILE A 466 5.83 3.33 -23.88
CA ILE A 466 6.71 2.34 -23.24
C ILE A 466 7.71 1.77 -24.26
N PRO A 467 9.02 1.90 -24.03
CA PRO A 467 10.05 1.33 -24.89
C PRO A 467 10.21 -0.17 -24.61
N LYS A 468 9.22 -0.97 -25.03
CA LYS A 468 9.08 -2.39 -24.65
C LYS A 468 10.32 -3.27 -24.88
N ASP A 469 11.20 -2.91 -25.81
CA ASP A 469 12.39 -3.69 -26.19
C ASP A 469 13.67 -3.22 -25.46
N ARG A 470 13.57 -2.22 -24.55
CA ARG A 470 14.72 -1.65 -23.82
C ARG A 470 15.13 -2.49 -22.61
N ARG A 471 14.19 -2.85 -21.73
CA ARG A 471 14.41 -3.67 -20.52
C ARG A 471 13.23 -4.65 -20.32
N GLY A 472 13.45 -5.74 -19.58
CA GLY A 472 12.40 -6.70 -19.25
C GLY A 472 11.22 -6.07 -18.50
N GLN A 473 11.52 -5.09 -17.64
CA GLN A 473 10.51 -4.31 -16.91
C GLN A 473 9.62 -3.49 -17.86
N ASP A 474 10.16 -2.97 -18.98
CA ASP A 474 9.35 -2.26 -19.98
C ASP A 474 8.41 -3.23 -20.71
N MET A 475 8.91 -4.40 -21.09
CA MET A 475 8.11 -5.47 -21.71
C MET A 475 6.97 -5.92 -20.78
N ASP A 476 7.25 -6.16 -19.49
CA ASP A 476 6.24 -6.59 -18.51
C ASP A 476 5.09 -5.59 -18.40
N ASN A 477 5.44 -4.29 -18.33
CA ASN A 477 4.45 -3.24 -18.19
C ASN A 477 3.70 -2.95 -19.49
N TRP A 478 4.33 -3.18 -20.64
CA TRP A 478 3.67 -3.16 -21.95
C TRP A 478 2.68 -4.33 -22.10
N ILE A 479 3.04 -5.55 -21.69
CA ILE A 479 2.14 -6.72 -21.68
C ILE A 479 0.97 -6.47 -20.72
N TRP A 480 1.28 -5.96 -19.52
CA TRP A 480 0.28 -5.63 -18.52
C TRP A 480 -0.76 -4.66 -19.06
N ILE A 481 -0.35 -3.55 -19.67
CA ILE A 481 -1.29 -2.53 -20.16
C ILE A 481 -2.10 -3.06 -21.36
N ARG A 482 -1.48 -3.83 -22.26
CA ARG A 482 -2.16 -4.49 -23.39
C ARG A 482 -3.30 -5.39 -22.93
N ASP A 483 -3.10 -6.14 -21.85
CA ASP A 483 -4.06 -7.12 -21.34
C ASP A 483 -4.99 -6.56 -20.24
N ALA A 484 -4.84 -5.28 -19.88
CA ALA A 484 -5.52 -4.69 -18.74
C ALA A 484 -7.05 -4.67 -18.89
N GLU A 485 -7.56 -4.46 -20.12
CA GLU A 485 -9.01 -4.55 -20.40
C GLU A 485 -9.53 -5.98 -20.25
N LYS A 486 -8.80 -6.97 -20.80
CA LYS A 486 -9.15 -8.40 -20.71
C LYS A 486 -9.24 -8.86 -19.24
N ASN A 487 -8.36 -8.35 -18.39
CA ASN A 487 -8.32 -8.71 -16.98
C ASN A 487 -9.44 -8.06 -16.14
N ASN A 488 -10.08 -7.00 -16.65
CA ASN A 488 -11.24 -6.31 -16.06
C ASN A 488 -11.11 -6.05 -14.54
N LEU A 489 -10.01 -5.43 -14.13
CA LEU A 489 -9.69 -5.18 -12.72
C LEU A 489 -10.19 -3.84 -12.16
N VAL A 490 -10.90 -3.06 -12.98
CA VAL A 490 -11.40 -1.73 -12.59
C VAL A 490 -12.54 -1.89 -11.60
N VAL A 491 -12.42 -1.22 -10.45
CA VAL A 491 -13.47 -1.09 -9.44
C VAL A 491 -13.55 0.39 -9.07
N GLY A 492 -14.76 0.91 -8.86
CA GLY A 492 -14.97 2.33 -8.60
C GLY A 492 -14.73 3.20 -9.85
N THR A 493 -13.94 4.26 -9.70
CA THR A 493 -13.60 5.17 -10.79
C THR A 493 -12.69 4.53 -11.86
N GLN A 494 -12.69 5.11 -13.06
CA GLN A 494 -11.89 4.64 -14.19
C GLN A 494 -10.41 4.94 -13.93
N ALA A 495 -9.67 3.90 -13.56
CA ALA A 495 -8.29 4.02 -13.11
C ALA A 495 -7.43 2.89 -13.64
N ARG A 496 -6.12 3.17 -13.78
CA ARG A 496 -5.11 2.20 -14.18
C ARG A 496 -3.82 2.41 -13.38
N ILE A 497 -3.02 1.36 -13.32
CA ILE A 497 -1.66 1.37 -12.80
C ILE A 497 -0.74 0.62 -13.75
N LEU A 498 0.54 0.97 -13.74
CA LEU A 498 1.65 0.19 -14.26
C LEU A 498 2.93 0.63 -13.53
N TYR A 499 4.10 0.04 -13.84
CA TYR A 499 5.40 0.49 -13.35
C TYR A 499 6.22 1.11 -14.48
N GLN A 500 6.83 2.26 -14.22
CA GLN A 500 7.79 2.92 -15.12
C GLN A 500 8.87 3.65 -14.33
N ASP A 501 10.01 3.87 -15.00
CA ASP A 501 11.15 4.65 -14.51
C ASP A 501 10.91 6.17 -14.64
N ALA A 502 11.92 6.98 -14.31
CA ALA A 502 11.81 8.44 -14.28
C ALA A 502 11.33 9.04 -15.62
N LEU A 503 11.95 8.62 -16.72
CA LEU A 503 11.63 9.12 -18.06
C LEU A 503 10.31 8.56 -18.57
N GLY A 504 10.02 7.27 -18.34
CA GLY A 504 8.75 6.64 -18.70
C GLY A 504 7.57 7.35 -18.04
N ARG A 505 7.64 7.62 -16.72
CA ARG A 505 6.61 8.38 -16.00
C ARG A 505 6.43 9.79 -16.56
N MET A 506 7.53 10.52 -16.77
CA MET A 506 7.48 11.87 -17.32
C MET A 506 6.84 11.90 -18.72
N ASN A 507 7.22 10.98 -19.60
CA ASN A 507 6.73 10.93 -20.97
C ASN A 507 5.23 10.59 -21.03
N ILE A 508 4.79 9.58 -20.27
CA ILE A 508 3.36 9.23 -20.18
C ILE A 508 2.56 10.39 -19.60
N ALA A 509 3.04 11.02 -18.52
CA ALA A 509 2.36 12.15 -17.89
C ALA A 509 2.20 13.34 -18.85
N LEU A 510 3.26 13.70 -19.60
CA LEU A 510 3.22 14.75 -20.61
C LEU A 510 2.25 14.40 -21.75
N ARG A 511 2.25 13.15 -22.21
CA ARG A 511 1.31 12.67 -23.23
C ARG A 511 -0.13 12.79 -22.75
N PHE A 512 -0.42 12.39 -21.50
CA PHE A 512 -1.75 12.55 -20.91
C PHE A 512 -2.16 14.02 -20.81
N ASN A 513 -1.29 14.90 -20.35
CA ASN A 513 -1.62 16.33 -20.27
C ASN A 513 -1.87 16.94 -21.66
N GLU A 514 -1.12 16.51 -22.69
CA GLU A 514 -1.38 16.88 -24.08
C GLU A 514 -2.75 16.39 -24.57
N MET A 515 -3.13 15.14 -24.27
CA MET A 515 -4.44 14.60 -24.63
C MET A 515 -5.59 15.39 -23.99
N VAL A 516 -5.44 15.81 -22.73
CA VAL A 516 -6.41 16.69 -22.05
C VAL A 516 -6.50 18.05 -22.77
N ARG A 517 -5.35 18.65 -23.12
CA ARG A 517 -5.27 19.93 -23.85
C ARG A 517 -5.98 19.87 -25.21
N ARG A 518 -5.87 18.74 -25.90
CA ARG A 518 -6.51 18.50 -27.21
C ARG A 518 -7.98 18.10 -27.11
N GLY A 519 -8.51 17.89 -25.90
CA GLY A 519 -9.87 17.41 -25.69
C GLY A 519 -10.08 15.95 -26.11
N GLU A 520 -9.01 15.17 -26.23
CA GLU A 520 -9.08 13.74 -26.57
C GLU A 520 -9.67 12.93 -25.40
N VAL A 521 -9.42 13.38 -24.17
CA VAL A 521 -9.90 12.83 -22.89
C VAL A 521 -10.22 13.98 -21.93
N GLY A 522 -11.03 13.71 -20.89
CA GLY A 522 -11.23 14.64 -19.77
C GLY A 522 -10.00 14.73 -18.85
N PRO A 523 -10.02 15.61 -17.82
CA PRO A 523 -8.91 15.76 -16.88
C PRO A 523 -8.48 14.43 -16.24
N ILE A 524 -7.19 14.31 -15.96
CA ILE A 524 -6.60 13.09 -15.40
C ILE A 524 -5.92 13.41 -14.07
N MET A 525 -6.14 12.57 -13.05
CA MET A 525 -5.36 12.62 -11.81
C MET A 525 -4.27 11.56 -11.87
N LEU A 526 -3.01 11.97 -11.90
CA LEU A 526 -1.85 11.10 -11.73
C LEU A 526 -1.57 10.88 -10.25
N GLY A 527 -0.91 9.78 -9.92
CA GLY A 527 -0.37 9.53 -8.60
C GLY A 527 0.38 8.22 -8.55
N ARG A 528 0.58 7.71 -7.34
CA ARG A 528 1.22 6.41 -7.09
C ARG A 528 0.88 5.84 -5.72
N ASP A 529 1.26 4.59 -5.50
CA ASP A 529 1.39 4.09 -4.14
C ASP A 529 2.56 4.75 -3.42
N HIS A 530 2.60 4.65 -2.09
CA HIS A 530 3.81 5.06 -1.37
C HIS A 530 4.90 3.98 -1.47
N HIS A 531 4.52 2.73 -1.80
CA HIS A 531 5.43 1.62 -2.16
C HIS A 531 6.19 1.92 -3.46
N ASP A 532 7.16 2.83 -3.40
CA ASP A 532 7.90 3.36 -4.54
C ASP A 532 9.36 3.65 -4.16
N VAL A 533 10.20 3.85 -5.19
CA VAL A 533 11.65 4.05 -5.10
C VAL A 533 12.09 5.11 -4.09
N SER A 534 11.42 6.26 -4.04
CA SER A 534 11.78 7.40 -3.18
C SER A 534 10.78 7.67 -2.07
N GLY A 535 9.55 7.14 -2.22
CA GLY A 535 8.42 7.55 -1.39
C GLY A 535 8.52 7.07 0.05
N THR A 536 9.23 5.97 0.32
CA THR A 536 9.14 5.29 1.62
C THR A 536 10.50 4.85 2.15
N ASP A 537 10.74 5.19 3.41
CA ASP A 537 11.75 4.55 4.23
C ASP A 537 11.07 3.50 5.12
N SER A 538 11.41 2.22 4.90
CA SER A 538 10.92 1.10 5.69
C SER A 538 11.96 -0.04 5.70
N PRO A 539 12.69 -0.22 6.82
CA PRO A 539 13.76 -1.22 6.91
C PRO A 539 13.32 -2.65 6.61
N PHE A 540 12.04 -2.96 6.84
CA PHE A 540 11.47 -4.30 6.66
C PHE A 540 10.86 -4.51 5.27
N ARG A 541 10.78 -3.46 4.45
CA ARG A 541 10.18 -3.48 3.11
C ARG A 541 10.93 -2.58 2.15
N GLU A 542 10.47 -1.35 1.90
CA GLU A 542 10.90 -0.53 0.76
C GLU A 542 12.41 -0.22 0.76
N THR A 543 13.04 -0.18 1.93
CA THR A 543 14.48 0.05 2.10
C THR A 543 15.23 -1.16 2.66
N SER A 544 14.66 -2.37 2.59
CA SER A 544 15.34 -3.58 3.07
C SER A 544 16.57 -3.96 2.24
N ASN A 545 16.65 -3.52 0.96
CA ASN A 545 17.82 -3.72 0.12
C ASN A 545 18.94 -2.68 0.33
N ILE A 546 18.80 -1.78 1.31
CA ILE A 546 19.79 -0.75 1.64
C ILE A 546 20.68 -1.26 2.77
N LYS A 547 21.97 -1.46 2.46
CA LYS A 547 22.90 -2.22 3.31
C LYS A 547 24.03 -1.38 3.92
N ASP A 548 23.99 -0.07 3.77
CA ASP A 548 24.99 0.85 4.33
C ASP A 548 24.71 1.26 5.79
N GLY A 549 23.64 0.73 6.39
CA GLY A 549 23.16 1.07 7.73
C GLY A 549 22.19 2.27 7.77
N SER A 550 21.97 2.94 6.64
CA SER A 550 21.02 4.06 6.57
C SER A 550 19.55 3.61 6.43
N ASN A 551 19.27 2.31 6.28
CA ASN A 551 17.92 1.77 6.09
C ASN A 551 16.93 2.18 7.20
N VAL A 552 17.43 2.49 8.40
CA VAL A 552 16.65 2.96 9.57
C VAL A 552 16.34 4.46 9.57
N MET A 553 16.92 5.23 8.64
CA MET A 553 16.70 6.67 8.52
C MET A 553 15.44 6.97 7.70
N ALA A 554 14.83 8.14 7.91
CA ALA A 554 13.62 8.60 7.22
C ALA A 554 13.84 9.79 6.27
N ASP A 555 15.11 10.16 6.02
CA ASP A 555 15.47 11.33 5.23
C ASP A 555 14.93 11.27 3.79
N MET A 556 14.94 10.09 3.16
CA MET A 556 14.53 9.94 1.76
C MET A 556 13.04 10.24 1.59
N ALA A 557 12.18 9.67 2.42
CA ALA A 557 10.74 9.91 2.38
C ALA A 557 10.39 11.37 2.70
N VAL A 558 11.06 11.97 3.68
CA VAL A 558 10.87 13.38 4.05
C VAL A 558 11.31 14.32 2.92
N GLN A 559 12.49 14.06 2.33
CA GLN A 559 12.97 14.83 1.19
C GLN A 559 12.05 14.67 -0.02
N CYS A 560 11.59 13.46 -0.32
CA CYS A 560 10.62 13.20 -1.39
C CYS A 560 9.35 14.05 -1.22
N PHE A 561 8.75 14.03 -0.03
CA PHE A 561 7.61 14.87 0.35
C PHE A 561 7.90 16.37 0.13
N ALA A 562 8.98 16.89 0.73
CA ALA A 562 9.32 18.30 0.66
C ALA A 562 9.62 18.76 -0.77
N GLY A 563 10.34 17.95 -1.54
CA GLY A 563 10.71 18.25 -2.92
C GLY A 563 9.54 18.12 -3.90
N ASN A 564 8.56 17.25 -3.63
CA ASN A 564 7.30 17.20 -4.38
C ASN A 564 6.45 18.44 -4.12
N CYS A 565 6.40 18.93 -2.87
CA CYS A 565 5.78 20.21 -2.54
C CYS A 565 6.44 21.36 -3.29
N ALA A 566 7.77 21.42 -3.29
CA ALA A 566 8.55 22.49 -3.92
C ALA A 566 8.44 22.49 -5.46
N ARG A 567 8.03 21.38 -6.08
CA ARG A 567 7.92 21.22 -7.54
C ARG A 567 6.49 21.23 -8.06
N GLY A 568 5.51 21.51 -7.20
CA GLY A 568 4.15 21.84 -7.61
C GLY A 568 3.21 20.67 -7.89
N MET A 569 3.47 19.51 -7.29
CA MET A 569 2.47 18.44 -7.26
C MET A 569 1.15 18.98 -6.65
N SER A 570 0.00 18.61 -7.21
CA SER A 570 -1.31 19.14 -6.78
C SER A 570 -1.66 18.73 -5.34
N LEU A 571 -1.32 17.51 -4.94
CA LEU A 571 -1.48 16.96 -3.59
C LEU A 571 -0.17 16.29 -3.18
N VAL A 572 0.25 16.47 -1.93
CA VAL A 572 1.42 15.78 -1.38
C VAL A 572 1.11 15.28 0.03
N ALA A 573 1.48 14.03 0.32
CA ALA A 573 1.19 13.37 1.58
C ALA A 573 2.45 12.77 2.22
N LEU A 574 2.58 12.89 3.54
CA LEU A 574 3.58 12.19 4.35
C LEU A 574 2.90 11.45 5.49
N HIS A 575 3.04 10.14 5.52
CA HIS A 575 2.40 9.27 6.49
C HIS A 575 3.42 8.53 7.34
N ASN A 576 2.96 8.10 8.50
CA ASN A 576 3.66 7.17 9.37
C ASN A 576 3.02 5.79 9.30
N GLY A 577 3.86 4.79 9.03
CA GLY A 577 3.58 3.38 9.22
C GLY A 577 2.89 2.66 8.05
N GLY A 578 2.78 3.28 6.88
CA GLY A 578 2.18 2.63 5.71
C GLY A 578 2.89 1.31 5.38
N GLY A 579 2.11 0.27 5.08
CA GLY A 579 2.62 -1.06 4.77
C GLY A 579 2.91 -1.93 6.00
N VAL A 580 3.78 -1.48 6.90
CA VAL A 580 4.33 -2.29 8.01
C VAL A 580 3.80 -1.97 9.41
N GLY A 581 3.10 -0.84 9.58
CA GLY A 581 2.52 -0.37 10.84
C GLY A 581 3.26 0.83 11.45
N ILE A 582 2.61 1.48 12.42
CA ILE A 582 3.09 2.70 13.11
C ILE A 582 4.51 2.51 13.68
N GLY A 583 5.35 3.54 13.51
CA GLY A 583 6.72 3.58 14.02
C GLY A 583 7.72 2.71 13.25
N LYS A 584 7.28 2.05 12.17
CA LYS A 584 8.12 1.13 11.37
C LYS A 584 8.38 1.61 9.95
N ALA A 585 7.75 2.70 9.52
CA ALA A 585 7.97 3.30 8.21
C ALA A 585 7.57 4.77 8.21
N ILE A 586 8.24 5.56 7.37
CA ILE A 586 7.78 6.90 6.97
C ILE A 586 7.59 6.85 5.46
N ASN A 587 6.38 7.17 5.00
CA ASN A 587 5.96 6.90 3.64
C ASN A 587 5.16 8.06 3.04
N GLY A 588 5.57 8.55 1.89
CA GLY A 588 4.99 9.69 1.20
C GLY A 588 4.52 9.37 -0.23
N GLY A 589 3.55 10.15 -0.68
CA GLY A 589 2.94 10.04 -1.99
C GLY A 589 2.52 11.40 -2.54
N PHE A 590 2.10 11.39 -3.79
CA PHE A 590 1.65 12.59 -4.47
C PHE A 590 0.40 12.32 -5.32
N GLY A 591 -0.27 13.41 -5.65
CA GLY A 591 -1.29 13.49 -6.67
C GLY A 591 -1.03 14.68 -7.60
N MET A 592 -1.19 14.50 -8.91
CA MET A 592 -0.96 15.57 -9.90
C MET A 592 -2.10 15.61 -10.91
N VAL A 593 -2.81 16.74 -10.97
CA VAL A 593 -3.91 16.93 -11.91
C VAL A 593 -3.37 17.42 -13.26
N CYS A 594 -3.60 16.62 -14.30
CA CYS A 594 -3.43 17.02 -15.68
C CYS A 594 -4.66 17.79 -16.15
N ASP A 595 -4.52 19.12 -16.24
CA ASP A 595 -5.56 20.06 -16.66
C ASP A 595 -5.40 20.54 -18.11
N GLY A 596 -4.39 20.05 -18.82
CA GLY A 596 -4.04 20.44 -20.19
C GLY A 596 -3.20 21.71 -20.29
N SER A 597 -2.88 22.39 -19.19
CA SER A 597 -2.11 23.63 -19.23
C SER A 597 -0.61 23.39 -19.44
N GLU A 598 0.09 24.38 -20.00
CA GLU A 598 1.56 24.37 -20.07
C GLU A 598 2.23 24.52 -18.70
N ARG A 599 1.51 25.07 -17.70
CA ARG A 599 1.96 25.09 -16.29
C ARG A 599 2.21 23.67 -15.81
N VAL A 600 1.28 22.76 -16.08
CA VAL A 600 1.41 21.35 -15.71
C VAL A 600 2.58 20.69 -16.44
N ASP A 601 2.82 20.98 -17.72
CA ASP A 601 3.99 20.43 -18.43
C ASP A 601 5.33 20.80 -17.75
N ARG A 602 5.46 22.05 -17.28
CA ARG A 602 6.67 22.49 -16.55
C ARG A 602 6.83 21.78 -15.21
N ILE A 603 5.73 21.60 -14.48
CA ILE A 603 5.71 20.83 -13.23
C ILE A 603 6.16 19.40 -13.49
N LEU A 604 5.54 18.71 -14.46
CA LEU A 604 5.81 17.30 -14.77
C LEU A 604 7.27 17.04 -15.14
N ARG A 605 7.89 17.93 -15.93
CA ARG A 605 9.31 17.80 -16.33
C ARG A 605 10.28 17.86 -15.16
N SER A 606 9.92 18.56 -14.08
CA SER A 606 10.76 18.69 -12.89
C SER A 606 10.39 17.66 -11.82
N SER A 607 9.09 17.50 -11.55
CA SER A 607 8.59 16.73 -10.42
C SER A 607 8.69 15.22 -10.63
N MET A 608 8.44 14.72 -11.85
CA MET A 608 8.53 13.28 -12.14
C MET A 608 9.97 12.76 -12.05
N LEU A 609 10.93 13.56 -12.51
CA LEU A 609 12.35 13.21 -12.37
C LEU A 609 12.78 13.22 -10.91
N TRP A 610 12.36 14.22 -10.13
CA TRP A 610 12.66 14.30 -8.70
C TRP A 610 12.07 13.13 -7.90
N ASP A 611 10.77 12.84 -8.09
CA ASP A 611 10.04 11.80 -7.35
C ASP A 611 10.64 10.41 -7.55
N VAL A 612 11.38 10.18 -8.65
CA VAL A 612 12.08 8.93 -8.93
C VAL A 612 13.57 9.00 -8.60
N MET A 613 14.29 9.97 -9.17
CA MET A 613 15.76 10.00 -9.09
C MET A 613 16.27 10.37 -7.69
N GLY A 614 15.46 10.99 -6.83
CA GLY A 614 15.83 11.19 -5.43
C GLY A 614 16.08 9.88 -4.68
N GLY A 615 15.22 8.89 -4.89
CA GLY A 615 15.35 7.55 -4.31
C GLY A 615 16.44 6.72 -4.98
N VAL A 616 16.55 6.80 -6.32
CA VAL A 616 17.66 6.16 -7.05
C VAL A 616 19.01 6.70 -6.58
N ALA A 617 19.15 8.01 -6.41
CA ALA A 617 20.36 8.64 -5.89
C ALA A 617 20.69 8.16 -4.47
N ARG A 618 19.69 8.05 -3.59
CA ARG A 618 19.89 7.52 -2.23
C ARG A 618 20.34 6.05 -2.29
N ARG A 619 19.70 5.22 -3.10
CA ARG A 619 20.05 3.80 -3.30
C ARG A 619 21.45 3.65 -3.88
N SER A 620 21.81 4.53 -4.81
CA SER A 620 23.16 4.63 -5.36
C SER A 620 24.15 4.92 -4.25
N TRP A 621 23.93 5.95 -3.43
CA TRP A 621 24.78 6.30 -2.28
C TRP A 621 24.96 5.12 -1.30
N ALA A 622 23.91 4.35 -1.07
CA ALA A 622 23.94 3.11 -0.29
C ALA A 622 24.69 1.94 -0.96
N ARG A 623 25.28 2.17 -2.14
CA ARG A 623 26.09 1.25 -2.94
C ARG A 623 25.30 0.11 -3.58
N ASN A 624 24.02 0.35 -3.92
CA ASN A 624 23.26 -0.60 -4.73
C ASN A 624 23.76 -0.57 -6.19
N PRO A 625 24.23 -1.70 -6.75
CA PRO A 625 24.92 -1.71 -8.04
C PRO A 625 24.10 -1.10 -9.20
N HIS A 626 22.85 -1.52 -9.35
CA HIS A 626 21.97 -1.03 -10.42
C HIS A 626 21.56 0.45 -10.24
N ALA A 627 21.51 0.93 -8.99
CA ALA A 627 21.23 2.34 -8.71
C ALA A 627 22.46 3.22 -9.03
N MET A 628 23.67 2.69 -8.85
CA MET A 628 24.90 3.35 -9.29
C MET A 628 24.97 3.45 -10.82
N GLU A 629 24.64 2.38 -11.54
CA GLU A 629 24.52 2.39 -13.01
C GLU A 629 23.51 3.45 -13.46
N THR A 630 22.30 3.40 -12.91
CA THR A 630 21.21 4.34 -13.26
C THR A 630 21.58 5.79 -12.94
N SER A 631 22.24 6.04 -11.81
CA SER A 631 22.67 7.41 -11.45
C SER A 631 23.81 7.92 -12.34
N ALA A 632 24.72 7.05 -12.77
CA ALA A 632 25.78 7.42 -13.70
C ALA A 632 25.21 7.79 -15.08
N GLU A 633 24.32 6.96 -15.63
CA GLU A 633 23.61 7.24 -16.88
C GLU A 633 22.79 8.54 -16.78
N PHE A 634 22.14 8.79 -15.64
CA PHE A 634 21.39 10.03 -15.41
C PHE A 634 22.31 11.26 -15.41
N ASN A 635 23.47 11.20 -14.74
CA ASN A 635 24.45 12.29 -14.74
C ASN A 635 24.97 12.61 -16.15
N GLU A 636 25.22 11.57 -16.97
CA GLU A 636 25.68 11.75 -18.34
C GLU A 636 24.61 12.37 -19.24
N SER A 637 23.38 11.85 -19.17
CA SER A 637 22.26 12.29 -20.01
C SER A 637 21.63 13.63 -19.59
N HIS A 638 21.86 14.09 -18.34
CA HIS A 638 21.26 15.31 -17.78
C HIS A 638 22.31 16.31 -17.22
N ALA A 639 23.53 16.29 -17.76
CA ALA A 639 24.67 17.08 -17.27
C ALA A 639 24.43 18.61 -17.22
N ASP A 640 23.51 19.14 -18.02
CA ASP A 640 23.24 20.59 -18.11
C ASP A 640 22.45 21.15 -16.92
N GLY A 641 21.90 20.30 -16.04
CA GLY A 641 21.08 20.75 -14.92
C GLY A 641 20.97 19.82 -13.72
N TYR A 642 21.48 18.59 -13.82
CA TYR A 642 21.44 17.61 -12.75
C TYR A 642 22.83 17.05 -12.44
N HIS A 643 23.04 16.72 -11.17
CA HIS A 643 24.24 16.03 -10.72
C HIS A 643 23.97 15.25 -9.44
N ILE A 644 24.18 13.94 -9.49
CA ILE A 644 24.08 12.98 -8.39
C ILE A 644 25.49 12.60 -7.96
N THR A 645 25.78 12.65 -6.66
CA THR A 645 27.04 12.14 -6.11
C THR A 645 27.09 10.61 -6.23
N LEU A 646 28.07 10.08 -6.98
CA LEU A 646 28.31 8.64 -7.07
C LEU A 646 29.27 8.20 -5.96
N PRO A 647 28.98 7.11 -5.20
CA PRO A 647 29.90 6.64 -4.18
C PRO A 647 31.12 5.93 -4.77
N HIS A 648 32.25 6.02 -4.06
CA HIS A 648 33.40 5.16 -4.30
C HIS A 648 33.26 3.87 -3.49
N ILE A 649 33.56 2.73 -4.10
CA ILE A 649 33.56 1.42 -3.44
C ILE A 649 34.94 1.20 -2.80
N ALA A 650 34.95 0.94 -1.50
CA ALA A 650 36.18 0.59 -0.78
C ALA A 650 36.55 -0.88 -1.05
N GLU A 651 37.84 -1.19 -1.14
CA GLU A 651 38.33 -2.56 -1.28
C GLU A 651 38.18 -3.34 0.04
N ASP A 652 37.58 -4.53 -0.01
CA ASP A 652 37.36 -5.36 1.19
C ASP A 652 38.68 -5.72 1.91
N ASP A 653 39.76 -5.99 1.16
CA ASP A 653 41.08 -6.29 1.72
C ASP A 653 41.64 -5.13 2.55
N LEU A 654 41.41 -3.89 2.12
CA LEU A 654 41.80 -2.70 2.87
C LEU A 654 41.01 -2.62 4.19
N ILE A 655 39.69 -2.79 4.13
CA ILE A 655 38.82 -2.75 5.32
C ILE A 655 39.20 -3.84 6.31
N ASN A 656 39.30 -5.09 5.87
CA ASN A 656 39.68 -6.24 6.69
C ASN A 656 41.05 -6.04 7.35
N LYS A 657 42.03 -5.53 6.60
CA LYS A 657 43.37 -5.20 7.14
C LYS A 657 43.30 -4.12 8.22
N VAL A 658 42.53 -3.05 8.01
CA VAL A 658 42.39 -1.94 8.97
C VAL A 658 41.70 -2.42 10.26
N LEU A 659 40.61 -3.20 10.15
CA LEU A 659 39.89 -3.76 11.29
C LEU A 659 40.77 -4.72 12.10
N LYS A 660 41.43 -5.65 11.42
CA LYS A 660 42.36 -6.61 12.05
C LYS A 660 43.51 -5.92 12.77
N ASN A 661 44.09 -4.86 12.18
CA ASN A 661 45.15 -4.06 12.83
C ASN A 661 44.66 -3.33 14.09
N LYS A 662 43.34 -3.18 14.28
CA LYS A 662 42.71 -2.62 15.49
C LYS A 662 42.17 -3.70 16.44
N GLY A 663 42.36 -4.98 16.14
CA GLY A 663 41.86 -6.09 16.95
C GLY A 663 40.34 -6.28 16.87
N ILE A 664 39.69 -5.73 15.83
CA ILE A 664 38.29 -5.99 15.51
C ILE A 664 38.28 -7.15 14.52
N ASN A 665 37.67 -8.27 14.93
CA ASN A 665 37.59 -9.51 14.13
C ASN A 665 36.24 -9.63 13.45
#